data_AF-K8E9N7-F1
#
_entry.id   AF-K8E9N7-F1
#
_cell.length_a   1.000
_cell.length_b   1.000
_cell.length_c   1.000
_cell.angle_alpha   90.00
_cell.angle_beta   90.00
_cell.angle_gamma   90.00
#
_symmetry.space_group_name_H-M   'P 1'
#
loop_
_entity.id
_entity.type
_entity.pdbx_description
1 polymer ?
#
loop_
_entity_poly.entity_id
_entity_poly.type
_entity_poly.pdbx_seq_one_letter_code
_entity_poly.pdbx_strand_id
1 'polypeptide(L)'
;MSVLCFARCWTLVFLFLSMIEARFSMSSSIESSFGKNRNRDDFATTNTMTMTTNEGRTGDGERISEERTKTTTRRELLMSKDSEFGEKNKQKTPTYHTIFSTECNTYFDWQSLGLYYSFKKVKQKGEITRLMACDQSPPPGLDIVPNTHVHPNYAKHPVSGDRYSAYNKPYSIMHWMEHAKPTEDFIIVLDADMAFRRSMDADLLGVALGNPVSAHYGYLVGIFPKNHMGVKARVPNVEGAQQVGGFTVMHREDLEPLAPRWLYWTEQVRSDPDSWANTGDVFNQNGKAGPPWISEMYGYVFAAAERKLKFSVSDSFMLYPGYMPPKDERFPVVLHYGVTYRIDDYAFDKHWYQGTDMTSCTRGQMFEKPITIGEISSREGTMMRRRDEIALIVAETLYNSTKERALKVCKRTDLDFSKPRQKYDCSIKENNILRCKPVSREMIELKKIEEKLRGASGGSSCKDNNNQCCTWASTGECTNNPNYMSMECQLSCNLCPNTGCEDSCCPPEEKVKKEKSNGSIKKTSATATIKKSINSVDEYDYDASSSSTTSSFASSEEMDKEDEEDENELREEEAEIEEEARKQIEEGELIIESEGLRVSNGSSIGGLVFVLFVAFIVATFAKKLNLGGATKNLTPEALAAYKQANLDSERLKGRRE
;
A
#
# COMPACT_ATOMS: atom_id res chain seq x y z
N MET A 1 20.19 54.41 -15.79
CA MET A 1 19.90 54.56 -14.34
C MET A 1 20.17 53.24 -13.60
N SER A 2 21.37 52.65 -13.72
CA SER A 2 21.56 51.23 -13.31
C SER A 2 22.48 51.04 -12.09
N VAL A 3 23.19 52.08 -11.66
CA VAL A 3 24.12 52.03 -10.51
C VAL A 3 23.40 52.17 -9.16
N LEU A 4 22.22 52.81 -9.13
CA LEU A 4 21.42 53.04 -7.92
C LEU A 4 20.68 51.79 -7.39
N CYS A 5 20.62 50.70 -8.16
CA CYS A 5 19.92 49.48 -7.73
C CYS A 5 20.83 48.57 -6.88
N PHE A 6 22.10 48.40 -7.27
CA PHE A 6 23.06 47.58 -6.52
C PHE A 6 23.36 48.13 -5.10
N ALA A 7 23.41 49.45 -4.95
CA ALA A 7 23.66 50.10 -3.66
C ALA A 7 22.57 49.84 -2.58
N ARG A 8 21.36 49.43 -2.98
CA ARG A 8 20.24 49.15 -2.06
C ARG A 8 20.12 47.69 -1.62
N CYS A 9 20.75 46.74 -2.30
CA CYS A 9 20.75 45.34 -1.85
C CYS A 9 21.74 45.09 -0.70
N TRP A 10 22.91 45.74 -0.73
CA TRP A 10 23.95 45.54 0.30
C TRP A 10 23.62 46.16 1.66
N THR A 11 22.86 47.25 1.71
CA THR A 11 22.46 47.90 2.97
C THR A 11 21.51 47.05 3.81
N LEU A 12 20.62 46.28 3.17
CA LEU A 12 19.71 45.36 3.86
C LEU A 12 20.43 44.14 4.45
N VAL A 13 21.46 43.62 3.78
CA VAL A 13 22.26 42.49 4.29
C VAL A 13 23.05 42.87 5.55
N PHE A 14 23.65 44.07 5.57
CA PHE A 14 24.34 44.56 6.76
C PHE A 14 23.40 44.82 7.94
N LEU A 15 22.21 45.41 7.71
CA LEU A 15 21.22 45.63 8.76
C LEU A 15 20.68 44.33 9.36
N PHE A 16 20.61 43.24 8.60
CA PHE A 16 20.15 41.95 9.11
C PHE A 16 21.22 41.25 9.98
N LEU A 17 22.50 41.41 9.64
CA LEU A 17 23.60 40.82 10.41
C LEU A 17 23.85 41.57 11.74
N SER A 18 23.77 42.90 11.75
CA SER A 18 23.94 43.70 12.98
C SER A 18 22.85 43.49 14.05
N MET A 19 21.73 42.81 13.75
CA MET A 19 20.72 42.46 14.77
C MET A 19 20.99 41.13 15.48
N ILE A 20 21.88 40.28 14.97
CA ILE A 20 22.07 38.91 15.48
C ILE A 20 23.10 38.85 16.62
N GLU A 21 24.10 39.73 16.64
CA GLU A 21 25.11 39.78 17.72
C GLU A 21 24.61 40.51 19.00
N ALA A 22 23.46 41.17 18.95
CA ALA A 22 22.95 42.04 20.02
C ALA A 22 22.17 41.32 21.16
N ARG A 23 22.26 39.99 21.28
CA ARG A 23 21.48 39.21 22.28
C ARG A 23 22.19 38.04 22.98
N PHE A 24 23.52 38.08 23.17
CA PHE A 24 24.20 37.19 24.12
C PHE A 24 25.44 37.81 24.79
N SER A 25 25.23 38.68 25.80
CA SER A 25 26.03 38.74 27.05
C SER A 25 25.71 39.98 27.89
N MET A 26 25.08 39.78 29.05
CA MET A 26 25.55 40.31 30.35
C MET A 26 24.77 39.60 31.48
N SER A 27 25.36 39.53 32.67
CA SER A 27 24.99 38.54 33.68
C SER A 27 24.43 39.13 34.98
N SER A 28 23.81 38.23 35.76
CA SER A 28 23.90 38.13 37.24
C SER A 28 23.40 39.27 38.15
N SER A 29 22.46 38.87 39.01
CA SER A 29 22.33 39.27 40.42
C SER A 29 21.70 40.62 40.80
N ILE A 30 20.61 40.54 41.57
CA ILE A 30 20.51 41.07 42.95
C ILE A 30 19.37 40.31 43.67
N GLU A 31 19.47 40.16 45.00
CA GLU A 31 18.60 39.30 45.82
C GLU A 31 17.56 40.06 46.66
N SER A 32 16.37 39.44 46.82
CA SER A 32 15.49 39.58 47.99
C SER A 32 14.78 40.96 48.18
N SER A 33 13.82 41.19 49.10
CA SER A 33 13.24 40.39 50.21
C SER A 33 11.76 40.80 50.46
N PHE A 34 11.05 40.01 51.30
CA PHE A 34 9.72 40.27 51.92
C PHE A 34 8.46 40.28 51.02
N GLY A 35 7.32 39.68 51.43
CA GLY A 35 7.13 38.79 52.60
C GLY A 35 5.68 38.33 52.91
N LYS A 36 5.58 37.16 53.54
CA LYS A 36 4.53 36.62 54.46
C LYS A 36 3.04 37.02 54.29
N ASN A 37 2.19 36.04 54.00
CA ASN A 37 1.31 35.33 54.97
C ASN A 37 0.74 34.05 54.28
N ARG A 38 0.47 32.87 54.86
CA ARG A 38 0.18 32.29 56.20
C ARG A 38 -1.31 31.99 56.49
N ASN A 39 -1.50 30.80 57.10
CA ASN A 39 -2.75 30.13 57.54
C ASN A 39 -3.55 29.50 56.37
N ARG A 40 -3.86 28.19 56.30
CA ARG A 40 -3.94 27.06 57.26
C ARG A 40 -5.12 27.10 58.23
N ASP A 41 -5.98 26.08 58.14
CA ASP A 41 -6.46 25.13 59.17
C ASP A 41 -7.45 24.18 58.44
N ASP A 42 -7.25 22.86 58.36
CA ASP A 42 -7.29 21.79 59.39
C ASP A 42 -8.72 21.39 59.83
N PHE A 43 -9.21 20.21 59.38
CA PHE A 43 -10.15 19.39 60.14
C PHE A 43 -10.10 17.89 59.71
N ALA A 44 -10.31 16.98 60.67
CA ALA A 44 -10.38 15.52 60.50
C ALA A 44 -11.72 15.00 61.11
N THR A 45 -12.08 13.72 61.28
CA THR A 45 -11.36 12.43 61.41
C THR A 45 -12.37 11.26 61.27
N THR A 46 -11.89 10.00 61.24
CA THR A 46 -12.62 8.72 61.55
C THR A 46 -13.79 8.30 60.62
N ASN A 47 -14.10 7.02 60.36
CA ASN A 47 -13.61 5.70 60.83
C ASN A 47 -13.88 4.62 59.71
N THR A 48 -13.64 3.30 59.74
CA THR A 48 -13.28 2.29 60.79
C THR A 48 -12.52 1.08 60.15
N MET A 49 -12.21 0.02 60.92
CA MET A 49 -11.86 -1.36 60.47
C MET A 49 -13.13 -2.15 60.00
N THR A 50 -13.17 -3.43 59.56
CA THR A 50 -12.36 -4.69 59.66
C THR A 50 -12.70 -5.59 58.44
N MET A 51 -11.81 -6.37 57.80
CA MET A 51 -11.30 -7.74 58.09
C MET A 51 -12.26 -8.97 58.02
N THR A 52 -11.78 -10.01 57.30
CA THR A 52 -11.91 -11.50 57.49
C THR A 52 -13.18 -12.35 57.22
N THR A 53 -13.07 -13.21 56.18
CA THR A 53 -13.25 -14.70 56.11
C THR A 53 -14.60 -15.48 56.22
N ASN A 54 -14.71 -16.46 55.30
CA ASN A 54 -15.24 -17.85 55.38
C ASN A 54 -16.75 -18.23 55.36
N GLU A 55 -17.04 -19.17 54.45
CA GLU A 55 -17.78 -20.45 54.57
C GLU A 55 -18.88 -20.66 55.65
N GLY A 56 -20.04 -21.21 55.26
CA GLY A 56 -21.05 -21.70 56.23
C GLY A 56 -22.34 -22.28 55.63
N ARG A 57 -22.41 -23.60 55.47
CA ARG A 57 -23.52 -24.41 54.90
C ARG A 57 -24.55 -24.86 55.96
N THR A 58 -25.87 -24.68 55.70
CA THR A 58 -27.06 -25.48 56.11
C THR A 58 -28.33 -24.84 55.50
N GLY A 59 -29.53 -25.42 55.35
CA GLY A 59 -30.25 -26.49 56.09
C GLY A 59 -31.22 -25.85 57.11
N ASP A 60 -32.50 -26.22 57.30
CA ASP A 60 -33.37 -27.26 56.71
C ASP A 60 -34.87 -26.92 56.90
N GLY A 61 -35.79 -27.64 56.24
CA GLY A 61 -37.25 -27.61 56.48
C GLY A 61 -38.10 -27.84 55.21
N GLU A 62 -39.20 -28.63 55.20
CA GLU A 62 -39.82 -29.40 56.28
C GLU A 62 -40.60 -30.66 55.76
N ARG A 63 -40.14 -31.84 56.17
CA ARG A 63 -40.87 -33.09 56.59
C ARG A 63 -42.05 -33.75 55.81
N ILE A 64 -41.95 -35.10 55.80
CA ILE A 64 -42.98 -36.16 56.06
C ILE A 64 -43.68 -36.88 54.88
N SER A 65 -43.30 -38.17 54.72
CA SER A 65 -44.04 -39.42 54.36
C SER A 65 -45.00 -39.46 53.15
N GLU A 66 -44.78 -40.30 52.12
CA GLU A 66 -45.26 -41.72 51.97
C GLU A 66 -46.80 -41.87 51.79
N GLU A 67 -47.36 -42.73 50.94
CA GLU A 67 -46.83 -43.71 49.96
C GLU A 67 -47.86 -43.95 48.81
N ARG A 68 -47.51 -44.77 47.81
CA ARG A 68 -48.28 -45.15 46.59
C ARG A 68 -48.33 -44.08 45.48
N THR A 69 -48.38 -44.42 44.18
CA THR A 69 -48.57 -45.75 43.54
C THR A 69 -47.69 -45.90 42.29
N LYS A 70 -47.28 -47.13 41.96
CA LYS A 70 -46.63 -47.45 40.67
C LYS A 70 -47.63 -47.42 39.51
N THR A 71 -47.52 -46.42 38.63
CA THR A 71 -48.01 -46.52 37.24
C THR A 71 -47.04 -45.82 36.28
N THR A 72 -45.88 -46.45 36.02
CA THR A 72 -44.88 -45.98 35.06
C THR A 72 -45.52 -45.80 33.68
N THR A 73 -45.82 -44.56 33.34
CA THR A 73 -46.50 -44.25 32.08
C THR A 73 -45.46 -44.02 31.00
N ARG A 74 -45.71 -44.60 29.82
CA ARG A 74 -44.82 -44.76 28.65
C ARG A 74 -44.17 -43.47 28.07
N ARG A 75 -44.37 -42.30 28.68
CA ARG A 75 -43.79 -41.01 28.30
C ARG A 75 -42.35 -40.82 28.80
N GLU A 76 -42.03 -41.20 30.04
CA GLU A 76 -40.72 -40.90 30.65
C GLU A 76 -39.57 -41.61 29.92
N LEU A 77 -39.78 -42.87 29.49
CA LEU A 77 -38.79 -43.65 28.73
C LEU A 77 -38.60 -43.18 27.26
N LEU A 78 -39.46 -42.28 26.78
CA LEU A 78 -39.24 -41.58 25.51
C LEU A 78 -38.47 -40.27 25.76
N MET A 79 -38.92 -39.47 26.73
CA MET A 79 -38.27 -38.20 27.08
C MET A 79 -36.84 -38.36 27.60
N SER A 80 -36.49 -39.51 28.22
CA SER A 80 -35.10 -39.81 28.60
C SER A 80 -34.19 -40.10 27.41
N LYS A 81 -34.73 -40.63 26.29
CA LYS A 81 -33.93 -40.91 25.08
C LYS A 81 -33.70 -39.66 24.22
N ASP A 82 -34.68 -38.78 24.16
CA ASP A 82 -34.52 -37.47 23.49
C ASP A 82 -33.47 -36.61 24.23
N SER A 83 -33.35 -36.77 25.56
CA SER A 83 -32.30 -36.13 26.38
C SER A 83 -30.89 -36.64 26.08
N GLU A 84 -30.68 -37.94 25.86
CA GLU A 84 -29.35 -38.49 25.50
C GLU A 84 -28.94 -38.19 24.04
N PHE A 85 -29.90 -37.95 23.15
CA PHE A 85 -29.62 -37.58 21.76
C PHE A 85 -29.36 -36.07 21.59
N GLY A 86 -29.94 -35.23 22.45
CA GLY A 86 -29.82 -33.77 22.39
C GLY A 86 -28.46 -33.19 22.81
N GLU A 87 -27.68 -33.87 23.66
CA GLU A 87 -26.40 -33.31 24.15
C GLU A 87 -25.20 -33.54 23.22
N LYS A 88 -25.30 -34.41 22.22
CA LYS A 88 -24.17 -34.79 21.35
C LYS A 88 -23.89 -33.83 20.17
N ASN A 89 -24.53 -32.67 20.11
CA ASN A 89 -24.23 -31.68 19.08
C ASN A 89 -24.33 -30.21 19.54
N LYS A 90 -23.85 -29.89 20.75
CA LYS A 90 -23.34 -28.54 21.04
C LYS A 90 -22.05 -28.34 20.24
N GLN A 91 -22.20 -27.87 19.01
CA GLN A 91 -21.11 -27.53 18.11
C GLN A 91 -20.14 -26.57 18.84
N LYS A 92 -18.89 -27.00 19.04
CA LYS A 92 -17.87 -26.25 19.80
C LYS A 92 -17.72 -24.86 19.16
N THR A 93 -17.97 -23.80 19.93
CA THR A 93 -17.73 -22.42 19.49
C THR A 93 -16.28 -22.30 19.02
N PRO A 94 -16.00 -21.92 17.75
CA PRO A 94 -14.64 -21.87 17.27
C PRO A 94 -13.80 -20.85 18.04
N THR A 95 -12.53 -21.21 18.24
CA THR A 95 -11.51 -20.41 18.92
C THR A 95 -10.53 -19.82 17.90
N TYR A 96 -9.90 -18.70 18.28
CA TYR A 96 -9.11 -17.88 17.36
C TYR A 96 -7.79 -17.47 18.03
N HIS A 97 -6.71 -17.38 17.25
CA HIS A 97 -5.46 -16.74 17.66
C HIS A 97 -4.99 -15.78 16.55
N THR A 98 -4.64 -14.54 16.92
CA THR A 98 -4.13 -13.53 15.98
C THR A 98 -2.61 -13.46 16.05
N ILE A 99 -1.91 -13.60 14.91
CA ILE A 99 -0.46 -13.47 14.82
C ILE A 99 -0.05 -12.47 13.75
N PHE A 100 1.07 -11.79 13.98
CA PHE A 100 1.69 -10.89 13.02
C PHE A 100 3.21 -10.84 13.21
N SER A 101 3.96 -10.79 12.11
CA SER A 101 5.43 -10.81 12.12
C SER A 101 6.03 -9.41 12.16
N THR A 102 7.11 -9.24 12.92
CA THR A 102 7.84 -7.98 13.13
C THR A 102 9.34 -8.23 13.31
N GLU A 103 10.14 -7.19 13.11
CA GLU A 103 11.49 -7.10 13.67
C GLU A 103 11.47 -6.25 14.95
N CYS A 104 12.51 -6.38 15.79
CA CYS A 104 12.68 -5.55 16.98
C CYS A 104 13.27 -4.16 16.67
N ASN A 105 12.52 -3.35 15.91
CA ASN A 105 12.87 -1.97 15.56
C ASN A 105 11.70 -0.99 15.76
N THR A 106 12.01 0.30 15.90
CA THR A 106 11.01 1.35 16.24
C THR A 106 9.89 1.51 15.22
N TYR A 107 10.15 1.16 13.95
CA TYR A 107 9.16 1.23 12.87
C TYR A 107 8.07 0.15 13.04
N PHE A 108 8.45 -1.08 13.39
CA PHE A 108 7.49 -2.12 13.75
C PHE A 108 6.86 -1.92 15.13
N ASP A 109 7.55 -1.28 16.08
CA ASP A 109 7.02 -1.03 17.42
C ASP A 109 5.76 -0.14 17.40
N TRP A 110 5.76 0.95 16.62
CA TRP A 110 4.58 1.82 16.53
C TRP A 110 3.44 1.21 15.72
N GLN A 111 3.77 0.36 14.72
CA GLN A 111 2.79 -0.44 13.96
C GLN A 111 2.10 -1.47 14.88
N SER A 112 2.89 -2.21 15.67
CA SER A 112 2.42 -3.17 16.68
C SER A 112 1.45 -2.51 17.67
N LEU A 113 1.77 -1.29 18.12
CA LEU A 113 0.91 -0.51 19.02
C LEU A 113 -0.43 -0.13 18.35
N GLY A 114 -0.41 0.25 17.07
CA GLY A 114 -1.61 0.52 16.27
C GLY A 114 -2.49 -0.72 16.07
N LEU A 115 -1.90 -1.81 15.62
CA LEU A 115 -2.59 -3.09 15.40
C LEU A 115 -3.22 -3.60 16.70
N TYR A 116 -2.46 -3.67 17.80
CA TYR A 116 -2.98 -4.11 19.10
C TYR A 116 -4.05 -3.17 19.68
N TYR A 117 -3.93 -1.86 19.47
CA TYR A 117 -5.01 -0.92 19.84
C TYR A 117 -6.30 -1.20 19.04
N SER A 118 -6.20 -1.45 17.73
CA SER A 118 -7.37 -1.75 16.89
C SER A 118 -8.03 -3.10 17.26
N PHE A 119 -7.23 -4.14 17.53
CA PHE A 119 -7.67 -5.44 18.05
C PHE A 119 -8.55 -5.29 19.31
N LYS A 120 -8.07 -4.47 20.28
CA LYS A 120 -8.86 -4.11 21.48
C LYS A 120 -10.11 -3.28 21.14
N LYS A 121 -10.00 -2.29 20.24
CA LYS A 121 -11.11 -1.39 19.84
C LYS A 121 -12.29 -2.17 19.25
N VAL A 122 -12.04 -3.18 18.41
CA VAL A 122 -13.10 -4.01 17.80
C VAL A 122 -13.56 -5.18 18.66
N LYS A 123 -12.90 -5.45 19.80
CA LYS A 123 -13.10 -6.64 20.64
C LYS A 123 -12.96 -7.93 19.83
N GLN A 124 -11.82 -8.09 19.16
CA GLN A 124 -11.52 -9.33 18.44
C GLN A 124 -11.55 -10.53 19.41
N LYS A 125 -12.10 -11.66 18.96
CA LYS A 125 -12.12 -12.92 19.71
C LYS A 125 -10.73 -13.55 19.67
N GLY A 126 -10.33 -14.18 20.77
CA GLY A 126 -9.06 -14.90 20.88
C GLY A 126 -7.93 -14.07 21.49
N GLU A 127 -6.72 -14.64 21.49
CA GLU A 127 -5.49 -13.95 21.87
C GLU A 127 -4.82 -13.26 20.67
N ILE A 128 -3.84 -12.40 20.95
CA ILE A 128 -2.95 -11.80 19.95
C ILE A 128 -1.48 -11.93 20.38
N THR A 129 -0.64 -12.44 19.48
CA THR A 129 0.80 -12.59 19.70
C THR A 129 1.62 -11.86 18.63
N ARG A 130 2.51 -10.97 19.05
CA ARG A 130 3.55 -10.39 18.20
C ARG A 130 4.64 -11.43 17.99
N LEU A 131 4.92 -11.80 16.74
CA LEU A 131 6.09 -12.64 16.42
C LEU A 131 7.25 -11.68 16.10
N MET A 132 8.36 -11.78 16.84
CA MET A 132 9.43 -10.79 16.79
C MET A 132 10.80 -11.41 16.49
N ALA A 133 11.30 -11.12 15.29
CA ALA A 133 12.66 -11.41 14.86
C ALA A 133 13.64 -10.49 15.61
N CYS A 134 14.46 -11.07 16.50
CA CYS A 134 15.40 -10.29 17.29
C CYS A 134 16.58 -11.10 17.85
N ASP A 135 17.79 -10.61 17.59
CA ASP A 135 19.03 -11.13 18.21
C ASP A 135 19.51 -10.25 19.39
N GLN A 136 18.81 -9.17 19.71
CA GLN A 136 19.16 -8.27 20.82
C GLN A 136 18.76 -8.89 22.16
N SER A 137 19.63 -8.77 23.17
CA SER A 137 19.38 -9.26 24.52
C SER A 137 19.65 -8.16 25.57
N PRO A 138 18.65 -7.74 26.36
CA PRO A 138 17.23 -8.11 26.26
C PRO A 138 16.58 -7.56 24.97
N PRO A 139 15.56 -8.23 24.41
CA PRO A 139 14.82 -7.70 23.26
C PRO A 139 14.05 -6.41 23.64
N PRO A 140 14.08 -5.36 22.81
CA PRO A 140 13.29 -4.15 23.04
C PRO A 140 11.80 -4.34 22.69
N GLY A 141 10.94 -3.43 23.15
CA GLY A 141 9.53 -3.36 22.71
C GLY A 141 8.59 -4.45 23.23
N LEU A 142 9.04 -5.32 24.16
CA LEU A 142 8.25 -6.41 24.74
C LEU A 142 7.00 -5.94 25.52
N ASP A 143 6.96 -4.68 25.97
CA ASP A 143 5.83 -4.10 26.69
C ASP A 143 4.70 -3.57 25.78
N ILE A 144 4.87 -3.63 24.45
CA ILE A 144 3.94 -3.06 23.47
C ILE A 144 2.74 -4.00 23.22
N VAL A 145 2.97 -5.33 23.19
CA VAL A 145 1.95 -6.37 23.04
C VAL A 145 2.20 -7.46 24.08
N PRO A 146 1.21 -7.82 24.94
CA PRO A 146 1.44 -8.68 26.10
C PRO A 146 2.09 -10.02 25.78
N ASN A 147 1.62 -10.67 24.71
CA ASN A 147 2.22 -11.88 24.19
C ASN A 147 3.17 -11.48 23.05
N THR A 148 4.48 -11.62 23.27
CA THR A 148 5.49 -11.43 22.22
C THR A 148 6.39 -12.67 22.16
N HIS A 149 6.29 -13.44 21.07
CA HIS A 149 7.14 -14.59 20.79
C HIS A 149 8.42 -14.13 20.10
N VAL A 150 9.55 -14.19 20.80
CA VAL A 150 10.85 -13.79 20.25
C VAL A 150 11.56 -14.98 19.62
N HIS A 151 12.17 -14.77 18.46
CA HIS A 151 12.96 -15.77 17.75
C HIS A 151 14.20 -15.13 17.08
N PRO A 152 15.22 -15.92 16.70
CA PRO A 152 16.38 -15.44 15.95
C PRO A 152 15.98 -14.69 14.67
N ASN A 153 16.75 -13.68 14.28
CA ASN A 153 16.44 -12.87 13.09
C ASN A 153 16.94 -13.54 11.81
N TYR A 154 16.02 -14.06 11.00
CA TYR A 154 16.30 -14.75 9.73
C TYR A 154 16.43 -13.78 8.54
N ALA A 155 16.41 -12.45 8.76
CA ALA A 155 16.67 -11.45 7.72
C ALA A 155 18.04 -11.61 7.02
N LYS A 156 18.96 -12.38 7.63
CA LYS A 156 20.11 -12.96 6.94
C LYS A 156 20.00 -14.50 6.99
N HIS A 157 19.85 -15.12 5.83
CA HIS A 157 19.77 -16.58 5.70
C HIS A 157 21.06 -17.25 6.23
N PRO A 158 20.98 -18.29 7.08
CA PRO A 158 22.13 -18.83 7.80
C PRO A 158 23.18 -19.49 6.90
N VAL A 159 22.76 -20.26 5.88
CA VAL A 159 23.68 -20.99 4.98
C VAL A 159 24.18 -20.13 3.81
N SER A 160 23.29 -19.63 2.96
CA SER A 160 23.65 -18.83 1.77
C SER A 160 24.20 -17.43 2.09
N GLY A 161 23.91 -16.90 3.28
CA GLY A 161 24.26 -15.55 3.68
C GLY A 161 23.40 -14.44 3.04
N ASP A 162 22.40 -14.81 2.24
CA ASP A 162 21.46 -13.89 1.58
C ASP A 162 20.77 -12.94 2.59
N ARG A 163 20.47 -11.70 2.17
CA ARG A 163 19.87 -10.66 3.01
C ARG A 163 18.51 -10.24 2.47
N TYR A 164 17.47 -10.58 3.21
CA TYR A 164 16.08 -10.35 2.84
C TYR A 164 15.20 -10.40 4.08
N SER A 165 14.75 -9.25 4.59
CA SER A 165 14.00 -9.17 5.85
C SER A 165 12.66 -9.89 5.82
N ALA A 166 12.04 -10.03 4.65
CA ALA A 166 10.76 -10.73 4.52
C ALA A 166 10.87 -12.27 4.72
N TYR A 167 12.07 -12.88 4.77
CA TYR A 167 12.23 -14.24 5.31
C TYR A 167 11.67 -14.36 6.74
N ASN A 168 11.68 -13.27 7.53
CA ASN A 168 11.17 -13.30 8.89
C ASN A 168 9.68 -13.67 8.94
N LYS A 169 8.85 -13.32 7.95
CA LYS A 169 7.40 -13.66 7.98
C LYS A 169 7.14 -15.17 8.02
N PRO A 170 7.63 -16.01 7.08
CA PRO A 170 7.48 -17.46 7.18
C PRO A 170 8.27 -18.07 8.35
N TYR A 171 9.48 -17.59 8.66
CA TYR A 171 10.27 -18.14 9.77
C TYR A 171 9.62 -17.88 11.14
N SER A 172 9.08 -16.67 11.38
CA SER A 172 8.27 -16.31 12.56
C SER A 172 7.15 -17.32 12.79
N ILE A 173 6.36 -17.59 11.75
CA ILE A 173 5.15 -18.41 11.84
C ILE A 173 5.52 -19.88 12.07
N MET A 174 6.51 -20.41 11.35
CA MET A 174 7.00 -21.77 11.55
C MET A 174 7.58 -22.00 12.95
N HIS A 175 8.47 -21.11 13.40
CA HIS A 175 9.08 -21.20 14.73
C HIS A 175 8.02 -21.08 15.84
N TRP A 176 7.01 -20.21 15.67
CA TRP A 176 5.92 -20.08 16.63
C TRP A 176 5.04 -21.34 16.68
N MET A 177 4.63 -21.89 15.53
CA MET A 177 3.86 -23.14 15.47
C MET A 177 4.59 -24.30 16.17
N GLU A 178 5.89 -24.46 15.91
CA GLU A 178 6.71 -25.52 16.52
C GLU A 178 6.88 -25.36 18.04
N HIS A 179 7.10 -24.13 18.52
CA HIS A 179 7.51 -23.88 19.91
C HIS A 179 6.36 -23.51 20.85
N ALA A 180 5.41 -22.69 20.41
CA ALA A 180 4.26 -22.27 21.20
C ALA A 180 3.11 -23.29 21.16
N LYS A 181 3.00 -24.07 20.07
CA LYS A 181 2.01 -25.14 19.88
C LYS A 181 0.57 -24.68 20.19
N PRO A 182 0.04 -23.70 19.43
CA PRO A 182 -1.31 -23.18 19.64
C PRO A 182 -2.34 -24.31 19.60
N THR A 183 -3.46 -24.12 20.29
CA THR A 183 -4.54 -25.12 20.42
C THR A 183 -5.86 -24.66 19.80
N GLU A 184 -5.90 -23.39 19.41
CA GLU A 184 -7.03 -22.70 18.82
C GLU A 184 -7.36 -23.26 17.42
N ASP A 185 -8.63 -23.15 17.04
CA ASP A 185 -9.14 -23.75 15.80
C ASP A 185 -8.67 -22.93 14.58
N PHE A 186 -8.80 -21.60 14.63
CA PHE A 186 -8.46 -20.70 13.53
C PHE A 186 -7.32 -19.73 13.85
N ILE A 187 -6.38 -19.58 12.93
CA ILE A 187 -5.26 -18.64 13.04
C ILE A 187 -5.47 -17.48 12.06
N ILE A 188 -5.47 -16.26 12.59
CA ILE A 188 -5.58 -14.99 11.84
C ILE A 188 -4.16 -14.45 11.65
N VAL A 189 -3.69 -14.38 10.41
CA VAL A 189 -2.36 -13.89 10.03
C VAL A 189 -2.48 -12.49 9.42
N LEU A 190 -1.83 -11.50 10.03
CA LEU A 190 -1.83 -10.10 9.61
C LEU A 190 -0.40 -9.56 9.43
N ASP A 191 -0.28 -8.46 8.69
CA ASP A 191 0.93 -7.63 8.69
C ASP A 191 0.85 -6.56 9.79
N ALA A 192 2.01 -6.09 10.27
CA ALA A 192 2.06 -5.09 11.34
C ALA A 192 1.44 -3.74 10.94
N ASP A 193 1.53 -3.36 9.67
CA ASP A 193 0.93 -2.13 9.11
C ASP A 193 -0.55 -2.29 8.74
N MET A 194 -1.26 -3.17 9.44
CA MET A 194 -2.71 -3.35 9.36
C MET A 194 -3.44 -2.81 10.60
N ALA A 195 -4.73 -2.50 10.45
CA ALA A 195 -5.63 -2.14 11.54
C ALA A 195 -6.99 -2.84 11.39
N PHE A 196 -7.53 -3.37 12.48
CA PHE A 196 -8.89 -3.91 12.52
C PHE A 196 -9.92 -2.78 12.39
N ARG A 197 -10.82 -2.90 11.41
CA ARG A 197 -12.04 -2.06 11.27
C ARG A 197 -13.28 -2.78 11.80
N ARG A 198 -13.28 -4.11 11.82
CA ARG A 198 -14.31 -4.96 12.42
C ARG A 198 -13.67 -6.20 13.04
N SER A 199 -14.30 -6.79 14.06
CA SER A 199 -13.95 -8.13 14.53
C SER A 199 -14.34 -9.20 13.50
N MET A 200 -13.60 -10.30 13.52
CA MET A 200 -13.71 -11.45 12.63
C MET A 200 -14.13 -12.69 13.42
N ASP A 201 -14.90 -13.55 12.75
CA ASP A 201 -15.15 -14.93 13.11
C ASP A 201 -15.34 -15.78 11.84
N ALA A 202 -15.41 -17.10 12.02
CA ALA A 202 -15.46 -18.06 10.93
C ALA A 202 -16.69 -17.86 10.03
N ASP A 203 -17.85 -17.56 10.62
CA ASP A 203 -19.12 -17.38 9.91
C ASP A 203 -19.12 -16.10 9.04
N LEU A 204 -18.50 -15.02 9.50
CA LEU A 204 -18.38 -13.77 8.73
C LEU A 204 -17.48 -13.91 7.50
N LEU A 205 -16.43 -14.74 7.58
CA LEU A 205 -15.44 -14.89 6.51
C LEU A 205 -15.69 -16.12 5.62
N GLY A 206 -16.43 -17.12 6.10
CA GLY A 206 -16.62 -18.40 5.42
C GLY A 206 -15.39 -19.31 5.46
N VAL A 207 -14.54 -19.20 6.50
CA VAL A 207 -13.31 -19.98 6.64
C VAL A 207 -13.56 -21.33 7.32
N ALA A 208 -12.95 -22.39 6.79
CA ALA A 208 -13.02 -23.75 7.34
C ALA A 208 -11.71 -24.53 7.09
N LEU A 209 -11.58 -25.70 7.71
CA LEU A 209 -10.49 -26.64 7.43
C LEU A 209 -10.40 -26.96 5.92
N GLY A 210 -9.20 -26.89 5.35
CA GLY A 210 -8.92 -27.04 3.91
C GLY A 210 -9.41 -25.89 3.03
N ASN A 211 -10.14 -24.93 3.61
CA ASN A 211 -10.80 -23.81 2.92
C ASN A 211 -10.42 -22.48 3.60
N PRO A 212 -9.14 -22.07 3.53
CA PRO A 212 -8.67 -20.81 4.07
C PRO A 212 -9.26 -19.59 3.34
N VAL A 213 -9.18 -18.42 3.97
CA VAL A 213 -9.59 -17.12 3.38
C VAL A 213 -8.39 -16.19 3.24
N SER A 214 -8.33 -15.40 2.18
CA SER A 214 -7.31 -14.36 1.98
C SER A 214 -7.82 -13.23 1.08
N ALA A 215 -7.13 -12.09 1.11
CA ALA A 215 -7.39 -11.00 0.17
C ALA A 215 -6.76 -11.30 -1.20
N HIS A 216 -7.26 -10.66 -2.26
CA HIS A 216 -6.67 -10.80 -3.60
C HIS A 216 -5.36 -10.02 -3.72
N TYR A 217 -4.37 -10.62 -4.38
CA TYR A 217 -3.05 -10.04 -4.64
C TYR A 217 -2.69 -10.14 -6.12
N GLY A 218 -3.45 -9.42 -6.96
CA GLY A 218 -3.41 -9.51 -8.43
C GLY A 218 -2.06 -9.29 -9.12
N TYR A 219 -1.07 -8.69 -8.44
CA TYR A 219 0.29 -8.54 -8.98
C TYR A 219 1.12 -9.83 -8.91
N LEU A 220 0.66 -10.89 -8.23
CA LEU A 220 1.31 -12.21 -8.22
C LEU A 220 1.06 -12.94 -9.56
N VAL A 221 1.58 -12.38 -10.65
CA VAL A 221 1.30 -12.85 -12.03
C VAL A 221 2.17 -14.02 -12.45
N GLY A 222 3.31 -14.26 -11.80
CA GLY A 222 4.25 -15.34 -12.13
C GLY A 222 3.68 -16.74 -11.92
N ILE A 223 2.59 -16.89 -11.16
CA ILE A 223 1.89 -18.17 -11.01
C ILE A 223 1.23 -18.63 -12.33
N PHE A 224 0.79 -17.69 -13.19
CA PHE A 224 0.07 -18.03 -14.42
C PHE A 224 0.91 -18.89 -15.37
N PRO A 225 0.34 -19.89 -16.06
CA PRO A 225 1.10 -20.79 -16.95
C PRO A 225 1.95 -20.08 -18.00
N LYS A 226 1.43 -18.98 -18.58
CA LYS A 226 2.11 -18.17 -19.60
C LYS A 226 3.33 -17.39 -19.13
N ASN A 227 3.51 -17.20 -17.82
CA ASN A 227 4.61 -16.42 -17.26
C ASN A 227 5.68 -17.38 -16.72
N HIS A 228 6.92 -17.27 -17.19
CA HIS A 228 7.98 -18.19 -16.77
C HIS A 228 8.46 -17.89 -15.35
N MET A 229 8.66 -18.96 -14.56
CA MET A 229 9.39 -18.99 -13.29
C MET A 229 9.91 -20.43 -13.07
N GLY A 230 11.22 -20.66 -13.12
CA GLY A 230 11.85 -21.98 -13.07
C GLY A 230 11.45 -22.86 -11.88
N VAL A 231 11.20 -22.27 -10.71
CA VAL A 231 10.75 -22.97 -9.50
C VAL A 231 9.44 -23.72 -9.70
N LYS A 232 8.56 -23.29 -10.61
CA LYS A 232 7.26 -23.93 -10.86
C LYS A 232 7.40 -25.37 -11.35
N ALA A 233 8.48 -25.71 -12.05
CA ALA A 233 8.78 -27.09 -12.47
C ALA A 233 9.07 -28.03 -11.29
N ARG A 234 9.28 -27.49 -10.08
CA ARG A 234 9.57 -28.25 -8.85
C ARG A 234 8.40 -28.26 -7.86
N VAL A 235 7.40 -27.39 -8.02
CA VAL A 235 6.27 -27.22 -7.09
C VAL A 235 5.17 -28.25 -7.36
N PRO A 236 4.80 -29.11 -6.39
CA PRO A 236 3.69 -30.05 -6.56
C PRO A 236 2.34 -29.33 -6.67
N ASN A 237 1.51 -29.75 -7.63
CA ASN A 237 0.18 -29.19 -7.92
C ASN A 237 0.20 -27.65 -8.15
N VAL A 238 1.24 -27.13 -8.80
CA VAL A 238 1.47 -25.69 -9.03
C VAL A 238 0.31 -24.99 -9.76
N GLU A 239 -0.49 -25.72 -10.53
CA GLU A 239 -1.74 -25.26 -11.14
C GLU A 239 -2.82 -24.83 -10.12
N GLY A 240 -2.69 -25.27 -8.87
CA GLY A 240 -3.51 -24.83 -7.74
C GLY A 240 -3.02 -23.55 -7.03
N ALA A 241 -1.94 -22.91 -7.50
CA ALA A 241 -1.50 -21.64 -6.94
C ALA A 241 -2.54 -20.52 -7.18
N GLN A 242 -2.80 -19.72 -6.15
CA GLN A 242 -3.80 -18.63 -6.18
C GLN A 242 -3.13 -17.29 -5.85
N GLN A 243 -3.72 -16.18 -6.32
CA GLN A 243 -3.22 -14.82 -6.05
C GLN A 243 -3.63 -14.35 -4.65
N VAL A 244 -2.97 -14.88 -3.62
CA VAL A 244 -3.25 -14.66 -2.19
C VAL A 244 -2.02 -14.24 -1.41
N GLY A 245 -2.21 -13.57 -0.28
CA GLY A 245 -1.11 -13.06 0.55
C GLY A 245 -1.56 -12.09 1.63
N GLY A 246 -0.60 -11.43 2.29
CA GLY A 246 -0.84 -10.37 3.27
C GLY A 246 -1.75 -10.78 4.44
N PHE A 247 -3.05 -10.52 4.27
CA PHE A 247 -4.16 -10.97 5.13
C PHE A 247 -4.53 -12.45 4.86
N THR A 248 -4.61 -13.27 5.90
CA THR A 248 -5.16 -14.63 5.82
C THR A 248 -5.85 -15.03 7.12
N VAL A 249 -6.89 -15.87 7.02
CA VAL A 249 -7.35 -16.72 8.14
C VAL A 249 -7.43 -18.16 7.65
N MET A 250 -6.94 -19.12 8.43
CA MET A 250 -7.02 -20.55 8.10
C MET A 250 -7.16 -21.43 9.35
N HIS A 251 -7.55 -22.69 9.20
CA HIS A 251 -7.56 -23.62 10.33
C HIS A 251 -6.11 -23.94 10.74
N ARG A 252 -5.86 -24.15 12.04
CA ARG A 252 -4.52 -24.45 12.56
C ARG A 252 -3.88 -25.66 11.85
N GLU A 253 -4.67 -26.67 11.52
CA GLU A 253 -4.23 -27.90 10.84
C GLU A 253 -3.91 -27.71 9.35
N ASP A 254 -4.35 -26.60 8.74
CA ASP A 254 -3.86 -26.16 7.42
C ASP A 254 -2.51 -25.45 7.55
N LEU A 255 -2.36 -24.59 8.58
CA LEU A 255 -1.17 -23.78 8.81
C LEU A 255 0.04 -24.60 9.26
N GLU A 256 -0.17 -25.57 10.15
CA GLU A 256 0.88 -26.40 10.75
C GLU A 256 1.79 -27.11 9.72
N PRO A 257 1.26 -27.82 8.70
CA PRO A 257 2.08 -28.37 7.62
C PRO A 257 2.47 -27.35 6.54
N LEU A 258 1.81 -26.19 6.45
CA LEU A 258 2.13 -25.15 5.46
C LEU A 258 3.34 -24.30 5.88
N ALA A 259 3.44 -23.92 7.16
CA ALA A 259 4.45 -22.99 7.66
C ALA A 259 5.91 -23.37 7.32
N PRO A 260 6.39 -24.62 7.51
CA PRO A 260 7.75 -25.00 7.09
C PRO A 260 7.92 -25.04 5.57
N ARG A 261 6.86 -25.32 4.81
CA ARG A 261 6.88 -25.34 3.34
C ARG A 261 6.90 -23.92 2.75
N TRP A 262 6.28 -22.95 3.43
CA TRP A 262 6.32 -21.54 3.07
C TRP A 262 7.76 -20.99 3.13
N LEU A 263 8.51 -21.24 4.22
CA LEU A 263 9.93 -20.84 4.27
C LEU A 263 10.73 -21.52 3.16
N TYR A 264 10.61 -22.84 3.02
CA TYR A 264 11.31 -23.59 1.99
C TYR A 264 11.07 -23.02 0.57
N TRP A 265 9.82 -22.79 0.17
CA TRP A 265 9.54 -22.25 -1.16
C TRP A 265 9.96 -20.78 -1.30
N THR A 266 9.99 -20.00 -0.20
CA THR A 266 10.59 -18.65 -0.20
C THR A 266 12.08 -18.73 -0.52
N GLU A 267 12.80 -19.64 0.13
CA GLU A 267 14.23 -19.89 -0.13
C GLU A 267 14.46 -20.38 -1.57
N GLN A 268 13.61 -21.29 -2.09
CA GLN A 268 13.70 -21.76 -3.49
C GLN A 268 13.51 -20.64 -4.51
N VAL A 269 12.57 -19.70 -4.30
CA VAL A 269 12.39 -18.52 -5.18
C VAL A 269 13.58 -17.57 -5.08
N ARG A 270 14.07 -17.32 -3.86
CA ARG A 270 15.24 -16.45 -3.60
C ARG A 270 16.53 -16.99 -4.23
N SER A 271 16.72 -18.31 -4.25
CA SER A 271 17.95 -18.94 -4.74
C SER A 271 17.97 -19.29 -6.23
N ASP A 272 16.87 -19.08 -6.95
CA ASP A 272 16.71 -19.53 -8.35
C ASP A 272 16.55 -18.34 -9.32
N PRO A 273 17.63 -17.93 -10.03
CA PRO A 273 17.60 -16.83 -11.00
C PRO A 273 16.56 -16.99 -12.12
N ASP A 274 16.22 -18.23 -12.48
CA ASP A 274 15.21 -18.56 -13.49
C ASP A 274 13.78 -18.24 -13.00
N SER A 275 13.64 -17.84 -11.74
CA SER A 275 12.37 -17.43 -11.10
C SER A 275 12.26 -15.93 -10.82
N TRP A 276 13.21 -15.11 -11.29
CA TRP A 276 13.24 -13.67 -10.95
C TRP A 276 12.53 -12.75 -11.94
N ALA A 277 12.31 -13.21 -13.18
CA ALA A 277 11.52 -12.51 -14.19
C ALA A 277 10.02 -12.87 -14.11
N ASN A 278 9.17 -12.05 -14.73
CA ASN A 278 7.72 -12.23 -14.89
C ASN A 278 6.93 -12.39 -13.57
N THR A 279 7.52 -11.94 -12.46
CA THR A 279 6.98 -12.04 -11.09
C THR A 279 5.92 -10.98 -10.77
N GLY A 280 5.81 -9.92 -11.57
CA GLY A 280 5.02 -8.73 -11.24
C GLY A 280 5.68 -7.80 -10.22
N ASP A 281 6.91 -8.09 -9.79
CA ASP A 281 7.69 -7.16 -8.97
C ASP A 281 8.23 -5.99 -9.81
N VAL A 282 7.70 -4.80 -9.56
CA VAL A 282 8.14 -3.56 -10.22
C VAL A 282 9.51 -3.07 -9.72
N PHE A 283 10.01 -3.57 -8.60
CA PHE A 283 11.25 -3.11 -7.98
C PHE A 283 12.49 -3.88 -8.44
N ASN A 284 12.36 -5.18 -8.78
CA ASN A 284 13.51 -6.00 -9.22
C ASN A 284 13.88 -5.85 -10.71
N GLN A 285 13.25 -4.92 -11.43
CA GLN A 285 13.50 -4.64 -12.86
C GLN A 285 13.34 -5.88 -13.75
N ASN A 286 12.30 -6.68 -13.51
CA ASN A 286 12.04 -7.96 -14.20
C ASN A 286 13.23 -8.93 -14.08
N GLY A 287 13.75 -9.09 -12.87
CA GLY A 287 14.91 -9.93 -12.53
C GLY A 287 16.28 -9.28 -12.74
N LYS A 288 16.40 -8.18 -13.48
CA LYS A 288 17.69 -7.52 -13.77
C LYS A 288 18.38 -6.93 -12.53
N ALA A 289 17.62 -6.58 -11.49
CA ALA A 289 18.14 -6.15 -10.19
C ALA A 289 18.19 -7.28 -9.13
N GLY A 290 18.00 -8.53 -9.54
CA GLY A 290 18.13 -9.73 -8.70
C GLY A 290 16.80 -10.32 -8.20
N PRO A 291 16.83 -11.09 -7.10
CA PRO A 291 15.66 -11.83 -6.61
C PRO A 291 14.51 -10.91 -6.20
N PRO A 292 13.24 -11.29 -6.48
CA PRO A 292 12.09 -10.43 -6.27
C PRO A 292 11.87 -10.12 -4.78
N TRP A 293 11.43 -8.90 -4.49
CA TRP A 293 11.07 -8.45 -3.15
C TRP A 293 9.88 -9.24 -2.57
N ILE A 294 9.01 -9.75 -3.45
CA ILE A 294 7.81 -10.54 -3.12
C ILE A 294 8.05 -12.08 -3.14
N SER A 295 9.30 -12.52 -2.93
CA SER A 295 9.67 -13.94 -2.91
C SER A 295 8.94 -14.75 -1.83
N GLU A 296 8.63 -14.14 -0.69
CA GLU A 296 7.87 -14.75 0.40
C GLU A 296 6.39 -14.94 0.05
N MET A 297 5.82 -14.05 -0.77
CA MET A 297 4.49 -14.22 -1.33
C MET A 297 4.45 -15.39 -2.32
N TYR A 298 5.48 -15.54 -3.15
CA TYR A 298 5.62 -16.72 -4.00
C TYR A 298 5.84 -18.01 -3.20
N GLY A 299 6.66 -17.96 -2.14
CA GLY A 299 6.81 -19.06 -1.19
C GLY A 299 5.49 -19.49 -0.54
N TYR A 300 4.61 -18.52 -0.24
CA TYR A 300 3.28 -18.78 0.32
C TYR A 300 2.36 -19.52 -0.65
N VAL A 301 2.20 -19.00 -1.88
CA VAL A 301 1.26 -19.56 -2.86
C VAL A 301 1.71 -20.92 -3.38
N PHE A 302 3.02 -21.17 -3.47
CA PHE A 302 3.57 -22.49 -3.81
C PHE A 302 3.46 -23.50 -2.66
N ALA A 303 3.60 -23.07 -1.40
CA ALA A 303 3.28 -23.92 -0.25
C ALA A 303 1.78 -24.27 -0.19
N ALA A 304 0.89 -23.31 -0.44
CA ALA A 304 -0.55 -23.55 -0.55
C ALA A 304 -0.90 -24.57 -1.64
N ALA A 305 -0.29 -24.43 -2.82
CA ALA A 305 -0.45 -25.34 -3.95
C ALA A 305 0.05 -26.77 -3.64
N GLU A 306 1.22 -26.91 -3.03
CA GLU A 306 1.74 -28.20 -2.56
C GLU A 306 0.78 -28.87 -1.56
N ARG A 307 0.23 -28.07 -0.62
CA ARG A 307 -0.73 -28.52 0.39
C ARG A 307 -2.16 -28.71 -0.14
N LYS A 308 -2.44 -28.39 -1.41
CA LYS A 308 -3.76 -28.44 -2.06
C LYS A 308 -4.84 -27.60 -1.36
N LEU A 309 -4.45 -26.52 -0.69
CA LEU A 309 -5.40 -25.64 -0.01
C LEU A 309 -6.15 -24.80 -1.04
N LYS A 310 -7.48 -24.74 -0.92
CA LYS A 310 -8.33 -23.92 -1.81
C LYS A 310 -8.80 -22.67 -1.08
N PHE A 311 -8.21 -21.54 -1.43
CA PHE A 311 -8.55 -20.24 -0.84
C PHE A 311 -9.88 -19.71 -1.37
N SER A 312 -10.73 -19.27 -0.43
CA SER A 312 -11.78 -18.29 -0.67
C SER A 312 -11.13 -16.90 -0.71
N VAL A 313 -11.00 -16.33 -1.90
CA VAL A 313 -10.29 -15.08 -2.16
C VAL A 313 -11.27 -13.93 -2.31
N SER A 314 -11.01 -12.78 -1.66
CA SER A 314 -11.88 -11.62 -1.80
C SER A 314 -11.17 -10.28 -1.64
N ASP A 315 -11.37 -9.39 -2.61
CA ASP A 315 -11.06 -7.94 -2.56
C ASP A 315 -11.80 -7.19 -1.43
N SER A 316 -12.78 -7.83 -0.78
CA SER A 316 -13.57 -7.21 0.28
C SER A 316 -13.00 -7.40 1.69
N PHE A 317 -12.13 -8.39 1.95
CA PHE A 317 -11.68 -8.63 3.33
C PHE A 317 -10.72 -7.54 3.85
N MET A 318 -9.76 -7.14 3.03
CA MET A 318 -8.78 -6.11 3.32
C MET A 318 -8.91 -4.96 2.30
N LEU A 319 -8.77 -3.71 2.77
CA LEU A 319 -8.79 -2.52 1.91
C LEU A 319 -7.60 -1.59 2.20
N TYR A 320 -6.99 -1.02 1.16
CA TYR A 320 -6.06 0.10 1.30
C TYR A 320 -6.86 1.39 1.61
N PRO A 321 -6.55 2.15 2.67
CA PRO A 321 -7.23 3.41 2.97
C PRO A 321 -7.28 4.36 1.76
N GLY A 322 -8.44 4.96 1.52
CA GLY A 322 -8.67 5.82 0.37
C GLY A 322 -9.05 5.10 -0.94
N TYR A 323 -8.98 3.76 -0.99
CA TYR A 323 -9.60 2.97 -2.07
C TYR A 323 -11.11 2.84 -1.79
N MET A 324 -11.91 2.61 -2.84
CA MET A 324 -13.37 2.54 -2.69
C MET A 324 -13.79 1.28 -1.91
N PRO A 325 -14.58 1.41 -0.82
CA PRO A 325 -14.98 0.26 -0.01
C PRO A 325 -16.07 -0.59 -0.71
N PRO A 326 -16.15 -1.90 -0.44
CA PRO A 326 -17.22 -2.75 -0.94
C PRO A 326 -18.61 -2.24 -0.55
N LYS A 327 -19.64 -2.50 -1.35
CA LYS A 327 -21.02 -2.07 -1.04
C LYS A 327 -21.54 -2.67 0.28
N ASP A 328 -21.18 -3.91 0.60
CA ASP A 328 -21.51 -4.56 1.88
C ASP A 328 -20.82 -3.85 3.07
N GLU A 329 -21.61 -3.34 4.03
CA GLU A 329 -21.14 -2.62 5.22
C GLU A 329 -20.41 -3.49 6.24
N ARG A 330 -20.53 -4.82 6.16
CA ARG A 330 -19.71 -5.75 6.95
C ARG A 330 -18.23 -5.63 6.60
N PHE A 331 -17.93 -5.20 5.37
CA PHE A 331 -16.58 -5.12 4.82
C PHE A 331 -16.06 -3.68 4.63
N PRO A 332 -14.74 -3.47 4.65
CA PRO A 332 -13.69 -4.45 4.98
C PRO A 332 -13.68 -4.84 6.46
N VAL A 333 -12.93 -5.89 6.81
CA VAL A 333 -12.65 -6.25 8.21
C VAL A 333 -11.33 -5.66 8.70
N VAL A 334 -10.33 -5.53 7.81
CA VAL A 334 -9.01 -4.94 8.08
C VAL A 334 -8.65 -3.88 7.04
N LEU A 335 -7.86 -2.89 7.46
CA LEU A 335 -7.29 -1.84 6.62
C LEU A 335 -5.77 -1.98 6.58
N HIS A 336 -5.17 -2.05 5.39
CA HIS A 336 -3.71 -2.14 5.22
C HIS A 336 -3.17 -0.75 4.87
N TYR A 337 -2.46 -0.08 5.78
CA TYR A 337 -1.95 1.28 5.56
C TYR A 337 -0.57 1.31 4.90
N GLY A 338 -0.37 0.40 3.95
CA GLY A 338 0.89 0.21 3.21
C GLY A 338 1.19 1.27 2.15
N VAL A 339 0.20 2.08 1.76
CA VAL A 339 0.27 3.08 0.67
C VAL A 339 -0.16 4.48 1.13
N THR A 340 0.26 5.52 0.39
CA THR A 340 -0.15 6.90 0.59
C THR A 340 -1.67 7.06 0.46
N TYR A 341 -2.33 7.72 1.41
CA TYR A 341 -3.74 8.12 1.28
C TYR A 341 -3.99 9.56 1.73
N ARG A 342 -5.11 10.13 1.25
CA ARG A 342 -5.56 11.50 1.55
C ARG A 342 -7.05 11.53 1.86
N ILE A 343 -7.42 12.32 2.87
CA ILE A 343 -8.78 12.75 3.19
C ILE A 343 -8.73 14.27 3.35
N ASP A 344 -9.31 15.02 2.41
CA ASP A 344 -9.23 16.49 2.35
C ASP A 344 -7.80 17.04 2.50
N ASP A 345 -7.53 17.78 3.60
CA ASP A 345 -6.21 18.34 3.92
C ASP A 345 -5.32 17.43 4.79
N TYR A 346 -5.84 16.27 5.21
CA TYR A 346 -5.08 15.23 5.90
C TYR A 346 -4.52 14.23 4.89
N ALA A 347 -3.28 13.80 5.11
CA ALA A 347 -2.69 12.68 4.39
C ALA A 347 -1.78 11.86 5.31
N PHE A 348 -1.54 10.61 4.92
CA PHE A 348 -0.68 9.69 5.63
C PHE A 348 0.10 8.81 4.66
N ASP A 349 1.35 8.54 5.03
CA ASP A 349 2.20 7.49 4.46
C ASP A 349 3.08 6.94 5.59
N LYS A 350 3.11 5.61 5.76
CA LYS A 350 3.95 4.96 6.78
C LYS A 350 5.44 5.28 6.62
N HIS A 351 5.89 5.52 5.39
CA HIS A 351 7.31 5.73 5.09
C HIS A 351 7.85 7.05 5.66
N TRP A 352 6.99 8.05 5.92
CA TRP A 352 7.39 9.29 6.59
C TRP A 352 7.84 9.09 8.05
N TYR A 353 7.46 7.95 8.65
CA TYR A 353 7.74 7.62 10.05
C TYR A 353 8.79 6.49 10.21
N GLN A 354 9.52 6.17 9.14
CA GLN A 354 10.71 5.32 9.23
C GLN A 354 11.77 5.98 10.12
N GLY A 355 12.35 5.20 11.04
CA GLY A 355 13.27 5.71 12.06
C GLY A 355 12.65 6.61 13.14
N THR A 356 11.34 6.90 13.07
CA THR A 356 10.66 7.69 14.12
C THR A 356 10.24 6.79 15.28
N ASP A 357 10.75 7.11 16.46
CA ASP A 357 10.29 6.54 17.72
C ASP A 357 8.96 7.19 18.15
N MET A 358 7.90 6.38 18.30
CA MET A 358 6.58 6.76 18.83
C MET A 358 6.22 5.99 20.12
N THR A 359 7.16 5.22 20.68
CA THR A 359 6.90 4.24 21.74
C THR A 359 7.76 4.44 22.99
N SER A 360 8.85 5.20 22.92
CA SER A 360 9.62 5.61 24.09
C SER A 360 8.85 6.56 25.00
N CYS A 361 8.85 6.27 26.30
CA CYS A 361 8.25 7.15 27.30
C CYS A 361 9.02 8.45 27.56
N THR A 362 10.27 8.58 27.09
CA THR A 362 11.11 9.77 27.31
C THR A 362 11.27 10.65 26.07
N ARG A 363 11.19 10.08 24.87
CA ARG A 363 11.42 10.79 23.59
C ARG A 363 10.43 10.43 22.48
N GLY A 364 9.54 9.47 22.70
CA GLY A 364 8.57 9.05 21.69
C GLY A 364 7.71 10.22 21.22
N GLN A 365 7.55 10.33 19.91
CA GLN A 365 6.58 11.24 19.32
C GLN A 365 5.16 10.66 19.47
N MET A 366 4.16 11.43 19.05
CA MET A 366 2.80 10.90 18.83
C MET A 366 2.43 11.23 17.39
N PHE A 367 1.53 10.43 16.81
CA PHE A 367 0.86 10.86 15.59
C PHE A 367 0.03 12.13 15.87
N GLU A 368 -0.16 12.95 14.84
CA GLU A 368 -0.98 14.15 14.96
C GLU A 368 -2.46 13.82 15.11
N LYS A 369 -3.24 14.74 15.68
CA LYS A 369 -4.70 14.58 15.72
C LYS A 369 -5.25 14.70 14.28
N PRO A 370 -5.93 13.68 13.75
CA PRO A 370 -6.54 13.77 12.42
C PRO A 370 -7.75 14.72 12.40
N ILE A 371 -8.30 14.93 11.21
CA ILE A 371 -9.64 15.52 11.04
C ILE A 371 -10.70 14.73 11.82
N THR A 372 -11.77 15.41 12.22
CA THR A 372 -12.99 14.76 12.72
C THR A 372 -13.95 14.44 11.57
N ILE A 373 -14.90 13.52 11.80
CA ILE A 373 -15.92 13.18 10.80
C ILE A 373 -16.70 14.44 10.33
N GLY A 374 -16.98 15.38 11.23
CA GLY A 374 -17.62 16.66 10.90
C GLY A 374 -16.75 17.66 10.12
N GLU A 375 -15.46 17.39 9.91
CA GLU A 375 -14.56 18.17 9.05
C GLU A 375 -14.39 17.57 7.64
N ILE A 376 -14.85 16.33 7.40
CA ILE A 376 -14.78 15.68 6.09
C ILE A 376 -15.68 16.42 5.10
N SER A 377 -15.13 16.83 3.95
CA SER A 377 -15.84 17.65 2.95
C SER A 377 -16.79 16.86 2.04
N SER A 378 -16.60 15.55 1.91
CA SER A 378 -17.43 14.70 1.06
C SER A 378 -18.85 14.55 1.63
N ARG A 379 -19.83 14.61 0.72
CA ARG A 379 -21.27 14.68 1.03
C ARG A 379 -21.77 13.42 1.75
N GLU A 380 -22.50 13.62 2.84
CA GLU A 380 -23.13 12.55 3.62
C GLU A 380 -24.00 11.62 2.76
N GLY A 381 -23.97 10.32 3.08
CA GLY A 381 -24.66 9.27 2.32
C GLY A 381 -23.97 8.80 1.03
N THR A 382 -22.87 9.43 0.59
CA THR A 382 -22.15 9.00 -0.63
C THR A 382 -21.12 7.90 -0.37
N MET A 383 -20.77 7.13 -1.40
CA MET A 383 -19.66 6.15 -1.33
C MET A 383 -18.30 6.84 -1.07
N MET A 384 -18.10 8.05 -1.59
CA MET A 384 -16.92 8.87 -1.29
C MET A 384 -16.83 9.23 0.20
N ARG A 385 -17.95 9.55 0.83
CA ARG A 385 -18.00 9.78 2.28
C ARG A 385 -17.65 8.53 3.08
N ARG A 386 -18.22 7.37 2.71
CA ARG A 386 -17.89 6.10 3.35
C ARG A 386 -16.41 5.73 3.18
N ARG A 387 -15.82 6.01 2.01
CA ARG A 387 -14.37 5.85 1.74
C ARG A 387 -13.52 6.69 2.70
N ASP A 388 -13.89 7.96 2.89
CA ASP A 388 -13.20 8.91 3.75
C ASP A 388 -13.30 8.53 5.23
N GLU A 389 -14.51 8.19 5.70
CA GLU A 389 -14.74 7.73 7.08
C GLU A 389 -14.01 6.42 7.38
N ILE A 390 -13.94 5.47 6.43
CA ILE A 390 -13.17 4.23 6.59
C ILE A 390 -11.67 4.52 6.61
N ALA A 391 -11.16 5.40 5.74
CA ALA A 391 -9.75 5.78 5.75
C ALA A 391 -9.34 6.46 7.07
N LEU A 392 -10.24 7.26 7.66
CA LEU A 392 -10.01 7.97 8.92
C LEU A 392 -9.76 7.01 10.11
N ILE A 393 -10.28 5.78 10.08
CA ILE A 393 -10.12 4.78 11.14
C ILE A 393 -8.64 4.44 11.40
N VAL A 394 -7.78 4.44 10.36
CA VAL A 394 -6.34 4.23 10.53
C VAL A 394 -5.70 5.40 11.27
N ALA A 395 -5.97 6.63 10.84
CA ALA A 395 -5.42 7.83 11.46
C ALA A 395 -5.89 7.98 12.93
N GLU A 396 -7.16 7.70 13.21
CA GLU A 396 -7.66 7.58 14.59
C GLU A 396 -6.93 6.50 15.39
N THR A 397 -6.69 5.33 14.79
CA THR A 397 -6.06 4.19 15.46
C THR A 397 -4.64 4.54 15.89
N LEU A 398 -3.84 5.12 14.99
CA LEU A 398 -2.45 5.51 15.25
C LEU A 398 -2.35 6.71 16.23
N TYR A 399 -3.24 7.69 16.11
CA TYR A 399 -3.34 8.80 17.07
C TYR A 399 -3.73 8.31 18.47
N ASN A 400 -4.78 7.51 18.60
CA ASN A 400 -5.27 7.10 19.90
C ASN A 400 -4.40 6.02 20.55
N SER A 401 -3.69 5.18 19.78
CA SER A 401 -2.77 4.18 20.34
C SER A 401 -1.52 4.83 20.96
N THR A 402 -0.90 5.77 20.24
CA THR A 402 0.25 6.56 20.73
C THR A 402 -0.14 7.45 21.90
N LYS A 403 -1.31 8.11 21.84
CA LYS A 403 -1.88 8.88 22.95
C LYS A 403 -2.21 8.02 24.18
N GLU A 404 -2.79 6.83 24.00
CA GLU A 404 -3.06 5.89 25.09
C GLU A 404 -1.76 5.48 25.78
N ARG A 405 -0.71 5.14 25.02
CA ARG A 405 0.60 4.80 25.55
C ARG A 405 1.23 5.98 26.30
N ALA A 406 1.26 7.17 25.69
CA ALA A 406 1.86 8.36 26.27
C ALA A 406 1.21 8.76 27.60
N LEU A 407 -0.13 8.68 27.70
CA LEU A 407 -0.89 9.05 28.91
C LEU A 407 -0.95 7.93 29.96
N LYS A 408 -1.27 6.68 29.58
CA LYS A 408 -1.55 5.60 30.55
C LYS A 408 -0.30 4.83 30.96
N VAL A 409 0.58 4.51 30.01
CA VAL A 409 1.82 3.74 30.25
C VAL A 409 2.93 4.68 30.68
N CYS A 410 3.21 5.70 29.87
CA CYS A 410 4.32 6.62 30.07
C CYS A 410 4.03 7.80 31.02
N LYS A 411 2.75 8.03 31.37
CA LYS A 411 2.31 9.08 32.31
C LYS A 411 2.82 10.50 31.98
N ARG A 412 2.98 10.80 30.69
CA ARG A 412 3.52 12.08 30.22
C ARG A 412 2.54 13.23 30.42
N THR A 413 3.08 14.35 30.90
CA THR A 413 2.36 15.60 31.19
C THR A 413 2.75 16.76 30.28
N ASP A 414 3.77 16.57 29.42
CA ASP A 414 4.34 17.54 28.48
C ASP A 414 3.64 17.53 27.10
N LEU A 415 2.48 16.88 27.00
CA LEU A 415 1.77 16.63 25.74
C LEU A 415 0.88 17.81 25.34
N ASP A 416 1.36 18.62 24.40
CA ASP A 416 0.59 19.71 23.81
C ASP A 416 -0.37 19.21 22.71
N PHE A 417 -1.64 19.01 23.09
CA PHE A 417 -2.74 18.66 22.18
C PHE A 417 -3.37 19.86 21.46
N SER A 418 -2.87 21.09 21.64
CA SER A 418 -3.39 22.30 20.98
C SER A 418 -2.73 22.59 19.63
N LYS A 419 -1.63 21.89 19.30
CA LYS A 419 -0.91 22.06 18.04
C LYS A 419 -1.83 21.78 16.85
N PRO A 420 -1.90 22.68 15.85
CA PRO A 420 -2.65 22.43 14.63
C PRO A 420 -1.98 21.34 13.81
N ARG A 421 -2.78 20.45 13.21
CA ARG A 421 -2.31 19.41 12.29
C ARG A 421 -1.53 20.00 11.11
N GLN A 422 -0.55 19.26 10.63
CA GLN A 422 0.08 19.47 9.34
C GLN A 422 -0.95 19.22 8.23
N LYS A 423 -1.18 20.21 7.38
CA LYS A 423 -1.99 20.07 6.16
C LYS A 423 -1.14 19.59 5.00
N TYR A 424 -1.73 18.83 4.09
CA TYR A 424 -1.06 18.27 2.92
C TYR A 424 -1.71 18.73 1.62
N ASP A 425 -0.88 18.95 0.61
CA ASP A 425 -1.30 19.11 -0.78
C ASP A 425 -0.84 17.87 -1.56
N CYS A 426 -1.74 17.22 -2.29
CA CYS A 426 -1.44 15.95 -2.95
C CYS A 426 -1.89 15.94 -4.41
N SER A 427 -0.99 15.45 -5.27
CA SER A 427 -1.21 15.26 -6.70
C SER A 427 -0.97 13.80 -7.07
N ILE A 428 -1.75 13.30 -8.03
CA ILE A 428 -1.43 12.05 -8.74
C ILE A 428 -0.30 12.38 -9.74
N LYS A 429 0.60 11.41 -9.98
CA LYS A 429 1.68 11.50 -10.98
C LYS A 429 1.51 10.45 -12.06
N GLU A 430 2.28 10.56 -13.14
CA GLU A 430 2.17 9.77 -14.38
C GLU A 430 2.02 8.24 -14.17
N ASN A 431 2.57 7.68 -13.09
CA ASN A 431 2.44 6.27 -12.70
C ASN A 431 1.16 5.94 -11.88
N ASN A 432 0.14 6.82 -11.87
CA ASN A 432 -1.03 6.80 -10.97
C ASN A 432 -0.73 6.76 -9.45
N ILE A 433 0.49 7.11 -9.04
CA ILE A 433 0.90 7.17 -7.63
C ILE A 433 0.49 8.52 -7.02
N LEU A 434 -0.33 8.49 -5.97
CA LEU A 434 -0.64 9.65 -5.13
C LEU A 434 0.61 10.11 -4.36
N ARG A 435 1.04 11.37 -4.54
CA ARG A 435 2.14 11.98 -3.78
C ARG A 435 1.68 13.24 -3.07
N CYS A 436 1.85 13.25 -1.75
CA CYS A 436 1.52 14.35 -0.86
C CYS A 436 2.78 15.15 -0.44
N LYS A 437 2.61 16.45 -0.15
CA LYS A 437 3.63 17.34 0.42
C LYS A 437 3.03 18.15 1.57
N PRO A 438 3.78 18.40 2.66
CA PRO A 438 3.31 19.29 3.73
C PRO A 438 3.21 20.74 3.22
N VAL A 439 2.11 21.42 3.58
CA VAL A 439 1.88 22.84 3.28
C VAL A 439 2.37 23.69 4.45
N SER A 440 3.21 24.70 4.20
CA SER A 440 3.64 25.64 5.25
C SER A 440 2.47 26.51 5.72
N ARG A 441 2.55 27.04 6.95
CA ARG A 441 1.52 27.95 7.48
C ARG A 441 1.36 29.20 6.60
N GLU A 442 2.45 29.69 6.01
CA GLU A 442 2.43 30.82 5.06
C GLU A 442 1.63 30.46 3.80
N MET A 443 1.86 29.28 3.21
CA MET A 443 1.08 28.82 2.05
C MET A 443 -0.40 28.57 2.39
N ILE A 444 -0.74 28.19 3.63
CA ILE A 444 -2.14 28.08 4.08
C ILE A 444 -2.80 29.46 4.15
N GLU A 445 -2.14 30.48 4.73
CA GLU A 445 -2.71 31.84 4.74
C GLU A 445 -2.75 32.48 3.34
N LEU A 446 -1.77 32.22 2.48
CA LEU A 446 -1.80 32.65 1.08
C LEU A 446 -2.97 32.01 0.31
N LYS A 447 -3.21 30.69 0.45
CA LYS A 447 -4.38 30.03 -0.15
C LYS A 447 -5.70 30.61 0.38
N LYS A 448 -5.84 30.86 1.69
CA LYS A 448 -7.03 31.53 2.26
C LYS A 448 -7.25 32.94 1.71
N ILE A 449 -6.18 33.69 1.45
CA ILE A 449 -6.27 35.02 0.82
C ILE A 449 -6.71 34.88 -0.64
N GLU A 450 -6.13 33.93 -1.37
CA GLU A 450 -6.48 33.63 -2.75
C GLU A 450 -7.93 33.15 -2.91
N GLU A 451 -8.42 32.25 -2.05
CA GLU A 451 -9.82 31.80 -2.02
C GLU A 451 -10.80 32.96 -1.76
N LYS A 452 -10.46 33.85 -0.80
CA LYS A 452 -11.24 35.07 -0.54
C LYS A 452 -11.24 36.06 -1.70
N LEU A 453 -10.17 36.10 -2.49
CA LEU A 453 -10.06 36.97 -3.68
C LEU A 453 -10.74 36.36 -4.92
N ARG A 454 -10.77 35.03 -5.05
CA ARG A 454 -11.38 34.31 -6.19
C ARG A 454 -12.91 34.22 -6.10
N GLY A 455 -13.47 34.27 -4.88
CA GLY A 455 -14.92 34.13 -4.67
C GLY A 455 -15.40 32.67 -4.68
N ALA A 456 -16.63 32.45 -4.24
CA ALA A 456 -17.16 31.12 -3.94
C ALA A 456 -17.63 30.32 -5.17
N SER A 457 -16.68 29.85 -5.98
CA SER A 457 -16.92 28.86 -7.05
C SER A 457 -15.83 27.78 -7.12
N GLY A 458 -15.20 27.46 -5.99
CA GLY A 458 -14.17 26.43 -5.84
C GLY A 458 -14.65 24.97 -5.93
N GLY A 459 -15.53 24.66 -6.88
CA GLY A 459 -15.90 23.29 -7.20
C GLY A 459 -14.72 22.56 -7.84
N SER A 460 -14.28 21.45 -7.26
CA SER A 460 -13.41 20.50 -7.97
C SER A 460 -14.14 20.02 -9.23
N SER A 461 -13.42 19.95 -10.36
CA SER A 461 -13.99 19.57 -11.65
C SER A 461 -14.28 18.07 -11.71
N CYS A 462 -15.34 17.64 -11.01
CA CYS A 462 -15.84 16.29 -11.12
C CYS A 462 -16.44 16.10 -12.52
N LYS A 463 -15.81 15.23 -13.29
CA LYS A 463 -16.08 14.94 -14.69
C LYS A 463 -15.55 13.54 -14.99
N ASP A 464 -15.90 13.04 -16.16
CA ASP A 464 -15.18 11.93 -16.75
C ASP A 464 -13.96 12.45 -17.53
N ASN A 465 -12.83 11.77 -17.37
CA ASN A 465 -11.56 12.04 -18.05
C ASN A 465 -11.40 11.18 -19.31
N ASN A 466 -12.17 10.08 -19.43
CA ASN A 466 -12.13 9.16 -20.57
C ASN A 466 -13.50 9.10 -21.27
N ASN A 467 -13.52 9.03 -22.60
CA ASN A 467 -14.75 8.99 -23.40
C ASN A 467 -15.52 7.66 -23.28
N GLN A 468 -14.87 6.58 -22.84
CA GLN A 468 -15.51 5.28 -22.58
C GLN A 468 -16.15 5.18 -21.19
N CYS A 469 -16.05 6.19 -20.34
CA CYS A 469 -16.54 6.12 -18.96
C CYS A 469 -18.02 5.74 -18.84
N CYS A 470 -18.87 6.24 -19.76
CA CYS A 470 -20.28 5.86 -19.79
C CYS A 470 -20.47 4.40 -20.22
N THR A 471 -19.74 3.93 -21.24
CA THR A 471 -19.72 2.52 -21.69
C THR A 471 -19.30 1.60 -20.55
N TRP A 472 -18.19 1.92 -19.87
CA TRP A 472 -17.67 1.12 -18.77
C TRP A 472 -18.59 1.15 -17.54
N ALA A 473 -19.23 2.28 -17.25
CA ALA A 473 -20.22 2.36 -16.20
C ALA A 473 -21.46 1.49 -16.50
N SER A 474 -21.93 1.46 -17.75
CA SER A 474 -23.08 0.63 -18.15
C SER A 474 -22.75 -0.87 -18.20
N THR A 475 -21.50 -1.26 -18.52
CA THR A 475 -21.03 -2.66 -18.39
C THR A 475 -20.69 -3.07 -16.95
N GLY A 476 -20.82 -2.18 -15.97
CA GLY A 476 -20.66 -2.48 -14.55
C GLY A 476 -19.27 -2.22 -13.96
N GLU A 477 -18.34 -1.58 -14.68
CA GLU A 477 -16.98 -1.32 -14.21
C GLU A 477 -16.92 -0.42 -12.97
N CYS A 478 -17.94 0.40 -12.71
CA CYS A 478 -18.09 1.09 -11.43
C CYS A 478 -18.16 0.14 -10.21
N THR A 479 -18.37 -1.16 -10.45
CA THR A 479 -18.34 -2.24 -9.44
C THR A 479 -17.20 -3.24 -9.70
N ASN A 480 -16.87 -3.56 -10.95
CA ASN A 480 -15.79 -4.51 -11.29
C ASN A 480 -14.38 -3.92 -11.16
N ASN A 481 -14.21 -2.65 -11.54
CA ASN A 481 -12.95 -1.92 -11.53
C ASN A 481 -13.12 -0.54 -10.84
N PRO A 482 -13.60 -0.52 -9.58
CA PRO A 482 -14.04 0.71 -8.92
C PRO A 482 -12.89 1.70 -8.69
N ASN A 483 -11.65 1.22 -8.59
CA ASN A 483 -10.48 2.08 -8.37
C ASN A 483 -10.16 2.92 -9.62
N TYR A 484 -10.00 2.30 -10.79
CA TYR A 484 -9.79 3.02 -12.06
C TYR A 484 -10.96 3.96 -12.36
N MET A 485 -12.19 3.44 -12.25
CA MET A 485 -13.41 4.21 -12.50
C MET A 485 -13.59 5.37 -11.50
N SER A 486 -13.09 5.28 -10.27
CA SER A 486 -13.11 6.39 -9.31
C SER A 486 -12.09 7.49 -9.59
N MET A 487 -11.11 7.26 -10.47
CA MET A 487 -10.14 8.26 -10.91
C MET A 487 -10.57 8.86 -12.25
N GLU A 488 -10.91 8.00 -13.22
CA GLU A 488 -11.19 8.41 -14.60
C GLU A 488 -12.66 8.72 -14.87
N CYS A 489 -13.60 8.11 -14.14
CA CYS A 489 -15.02 8.06 -14.50
C CYS A 489 -15.94 8.52 -13.35
N GLN A 490 -15.55 9.61 -12.70
CA GLN A 490 -16.18 10.11 -11.47
C GLN A 490 -17.63 10.57 -11.68
N LEU A 491 -17.99 11.04 -12.88
CA LEU A 491 -19.35 11.46 -13.21
C LEU A 491 -20.20 10.24 -13.58
N SER A 492 -19.74 9.42 -14.53
CA SER A 492 -20.45 8.20 -14.96
C SER A 492 -20.73 7.23 -13.80
N CYS A 493 -19.84 7.16 -12.79
CA CYS A 493 -20.05 6.34 -11.59
C CYS A 493 -20.77 7.04 -10.42
N ASN A 494 -21.35 8.23 -10.61
CA ASN A 494 -22.08 8.98 -9.59
C ASN A 494 -21.26 9.27 -8.30
N LEU A 495 -19.97 9.60 -8.46
CA LEU A 495 -19.07 9.93 -7.35
C LEU A 495 -18.97 11.45 -7.08
N CYS A 496 -19.62 12.28 -7.90
CA CYS A 496 -19.57 13.73 -7.80
C CYS A 496 -20.38 14.29 -6.61
N PRO A 497 -19.79 15.12 -5.73
CA PRO A 497 -20.44 15.57 -4.50
C PRO A 497 -21.61 16.55 -4.73
N ASN A 498 -21.51 17.40 -5.76
CA ASN A 498 -22.46 18.48 -6.05
C ASN A 498 -23.37 18.22 -7.27
N THR A 499 -23.14 17.13 -8.00
CA THR A 499 -23.92 16.74 -9.19
C THR A 499 -24.04 15.21 -9.23
N GLY A 500 -24.93 14.66 -8.41
CA GLY A 500 -25.52 13.37 -8.75
C GLY A 500 -26.40 13.59 -9.99
N CYS A 501 -26.36 12.69 -10.97
CA CYS A 501 -27.22 12.83 -12.14
C CYS A 501 -28.65 12.40 -11.76
N GLU A 502 -29.47 13.37 -11.36
CA GLU A 502 -30.92 13.22 -11.44
C GLU A 502 -31.24 13.07 -12.94
N ASP A 503 -31.55 11.83 -13.32
CA ASP A 503 -31.78 11.31 -14.67
C ASP A 503 -30.61 11.51 -15.68
N SER A 504 -29.91 10.40 -15.96
CA SER A 504 -28.92 10.19 -17.04
C SER A 504 -27.55 10.90 -16.96
N CYS A 505 -26.58 10.28 -16.25
CA CYS A 505 -25.14 10.50 -16.55
C CYS A 505 -24.73 9.91 -17.91
N CYS A 506 -25.56 9.01 -18.46
CA CYS A 506 -25.39 8.34 -19.75
C CYS A 506 -26.66 8.56 -20.58
N PRO A 507 -26.57 9.12 -21.80
CA PRO A 507 -27.73 9.21 -22.68
C PRO A 507 -28.20 7.80 -23.04
N PRO A 508 -29.52 7.50 -22.98
CA PRO A 508 -30.03 6.21 -23.42
C PRO A 508 -29.86 6.07 -24.94
N GLU A 509 -29.61 4.84 -25.40
CA GLU A 509 -29.37 4.52 -26.82
C GLU A 509 -30.44 5.15 -27.74
N GLU A 510 -30.01 5.92 -28.75
CA GLU A 510 -30.92 6.51 -29.72
C GLU A 510 -31.56 5.42 -30.60
N LYS A 511 -32.76 4.99 -30.21
CA LYS A 511 -33.61 4.11 -31.00
C LYS A 511 -33.95 4.79 -32.32
N VAL A 512 -33.25 4.37 -33.39
CA VAL A 512 -33.40 4.87 -34.77
C VAL A 512 -34.88 4.92 -35.18
N LYS A 513 -35.46 6.12 -35.18
CA LYS A 513 -36.85 6.33 -35.53
C LYS A 513 -37.04 6.23 -37.05
N LYS A 514 -37.72 5.16 -37.48
CA LYS A 514 -38.29 5.06 -38.83
C LYS A 514 -39.48 6.01 -38.95
N GLU A 515 -39.30 7.16 -39.58
CA GLU A 515 -40.42 7.93 -40.15
C GLU A 515 -40.29 8.04 -41.66
N LYS A 516 -41.40 7.81 -42.36
CA LYS A 516 -41.54 8.00 -43.80
C LYS A 516 -42.31 9.28 -44.04
N SER A 517 -41.85 10.12 -44.96
CA SER A 517 -42.70 11.07 -45.66
C SER A 517 -42.48 10.94 -47.17
N ASN A 518 -43.58 10.94 -47.93
CA ASN A 518 -43.54 10.78 -49.39
C ASN A 518 -43.43 12.15 -50.08
N GLY A 519 -42.55 12.26 -51.07
CA GLY A 519 -42.50 13.40 -52.00
C GLY A 519 -42.01 12.94 -53.37
N SER A 520 -42.87 13.02 -54.39
CA SER A 520 -42.53 12.64 -55.78
C SER A 520 -41.59 13.68 -56.40
N ILE A 521 -40.79 13.36 -57.43
CA ILE A 521 -41.21 13.40 -58.85
C ILE A 521 -40.29 12.59 -59.78
N LYS A 522 -40.83 12.25 -60.96
CA LYS A 522 -40.22 11.50 -62.09
C LYS A 522 -38.94 12.18 -62.62
N LYS A 523 -37.82 11.52 -62.97
CA LYS A 523 -37.55 10.31 -63.81
C LYS A 523 -37.27 10.63 -65.29
N THR A 524 -35.99 10.79 -65.63
CA THR A 524 -35.35 10.58 -66.95
C THR A 524 -33.89 10.13 -66.72
N SER A 525 -33.17 9.45 -67.62
CA SER A 525 -33.42 8.17 -68.33
C SER A 525 -32.52 8.06 -69.58
N ALA A 526 -31.30 7.52 -69.44
CA ALA A 526 -30.51 6.83 -70.48
C ALA A 526 -29.38 6.04 -69.75
N THR A 527 -29.26 4.70 -69.76
CA THR A 527 -28.89 3.74 -70.83
C THR A 527 -27.50 3.99 -71.45
N ALA A 528 -26.56 3.03 -71.56
CA ALA A 528 -26.59 1.56 -71.33
C ALA A 528 -25.17 1.05 -70.93
N THR A 529 -24.96 0.17 -69.95
CA THR A 529 -25.05 -1.33 -69.97
C THR A 529 -23.87 -2.08 -70.61
N ILE A 530 -23.10 -2.81 -69.79
CA ILE A 530 -22.56 -4.17 -70.07
C ILE A 530 -22.76 -5.04 -68.79
N LYS A 531 -22.93 -6.37 -68.95
CA LYS A 531 -23.14 -7.38 -67.87
C LYS A 531 -21.81 -8.12 -67.57
N LYS A 532 -21.56 -8.72 -66.39
CA LYS A 532 -22.17 -9.93 -65.77
C LYS A 532 -21.80 -9.96 -64.27
N SER A 533 -22.69 -10.28 -63.31
CA SER A 533 -23.34 -11.57 -62.93
C SER A 533 -22.45 -12.47 -62.05
N ILE A 534 -22.75 -12.70 -60.74
CA ILE A 534 -23.80 -13.58 -60.13
C ILE A 534 -23.39 -15.08 -60.19
N ASN A 535 -23.44 -15.95 -59.17
CA ASN A 535 -23.89 -15.93 -57.74
C ASN A 535 -22.90 -16.81 -56.88
N SER A 536 -23.05 -17.30 -55.63
CA SER A 536 -24.05 -17.37 -54.51
C SER A 536 -23.27 -17.48 -53.15
N VAL A 537 -23.68 -17.81 -51.90
CA VAL A 537 -24.85 -18.42 -51.16
C VAL A 537 -25.11 -19.95 -51.38
N ASP A 538 -25.47 -20.87 -50.45
CA ASP A 538 -25.93 -21.00 -49.03
C ASP A 538 -25.44 -22.41 -48.49
N GLU A 539 -25.41 -22.93 -47.23
CA GLU A 539 -25.56 -22.51 -45.80
C GLU A 539 -25.02 -23.68 -44.85
N TYR A 540 -25.47 -23.89 -43.59
CA TYR A 540 -25.07 -24.87 -42.50
C TYR A 540 -25.09 -26.41 -42.84
N ASP A 541 -24.61 -27.43 -42.08
CA ASP A 541 -24.54 -27.71 -40.61
C ASP A 541 -23.83 -29.09 -40.24
N TYR A 542 -23.63 -29.34 -38.93
CA TYR A 542 -23.48 -30.60 -38.12
C TYR A 542 -22.41 -31.75 -38.30
N ASP A 543 -21.95 -32.20 -37.12
CA ASP A 543 -21.64 -33.58 -36.61
C ASP A 543 -20.26 -34.32 -36.72
N ALA A 544 -19.70 -34.54 -35.52
CA ALA A 544 -19.23 -35.80 -34.90
C ALA A 544 -18.24 -36.80 -35.56
N SER A 545 -17.04 -36.86 -34.94
CA SER A 545 -16.44 -38.06 -34.27
C SER A 545 -15.43 -39.02 -34.96
N SER A 546 -14.41 -39.36 -34.16
CA SER A 546 -13.78 -40.70 -33.95
C SER A 546 -12.51 -41.18 -34.71
N SER A 547 -11.63 -41.82 -33.91
CA SER A 547 -10.72 -42.97 -34.18
C SER A 547 -9.55 -42.91 -35.20
N SER A 548 -8.35 -42.58 -34.67
CA SER A 548 -7.16 -43.47 -34.53
C SER A 548 -6.66 -44.44 -35.64
N THR A 549 -5.39 -44.28 -36.04
CA THR A 549 -4.32 -45.32 -36.22
C THR A 549 -2.96 -44.61 -36.40
N THR A 550 -1.96 -44.68 -35.50
CA THR A 550 -0.96 -45.75 -35.17
C THR A 550 0.20 -45.95 -36.17
N SER A 551 1.45 -46.02 -35.64
CA SER A 551 2.74 -46.37 -36.29
C SER A 551 3.36 -45.31 -37.24
N SER A 552 4.69 -45.14 -37.36
CA SER A 552 5.84 -45.60 -36.54
C SER A 552 7.19 -44.98 -36.97
N PHE A 553 8.12 -44.82 -36.02
CA PHE A 553 9.59 -44.84 -36.15
C PHE A 553 10.36 -43.78 -37.00
N ALA A 554 11.25 -43.08 -36.28
CA ALA A 554 12.66 -42.79 -36.60
C ALA A 554 13.12 -41.54 -37.39
N SER A 555 14.09 -40.86 -36.74
CA SER A 555 15.30 -40.18 -37.24
C SER A 555 15.27 -38.84 -38.01
N SER A 556 16.18 -37.96 -37.55
CA SER A 556 16.99 -36.94 -38.25
C SER A 556 16.32 -35.77 -38.98
N GLU A 557 16.67 -34.57 -38.51
CA GLU A 557 17.26 -33.47 -39.30
C GLU A 557 16.63 -33.13 -40.67
N GLU A 558 15.75 -32.10 -40.70
CA GLU A 558 15.73 -31.00 -41.69
C GLU A 558 14.44 -30.16 -41.52
N MET A 559 14.52 -28.98 -40.86
CA MET A 559 13.51 -27.91 -41.00
C MET A 559 13.99 -26.49 -40.63
N ASP A 560 15.30 -26.22 -40.69
CA ASP A 560 15.83 -24.85 -40.61
C ASP A 560 15.90 -24.26 -42.04
N LYS A 561 14.89 -23.46 -42.46
CA LYS A 561 14.99 -22.55 -43.62
C LYS A 561 13.85 -21.57 -43.90
N GLU A 562 12.61 -21.85 -43.49
CA GLU A 562 11.47 -20.99 -43.87
C GLU A 562 11.30 -19.76 -42.96
N ASP A 563 12.02 -19.68 -41.82
CA ASP A 563 12.01 -18.52 -40.91
C ASP A 563 13.16 -17.51 -41.16
N GLU A 564 14.13 -17.80 -42.04
CA GLU A 564 15.28 -16.89 -42.32
C GLU A 564 15.01 -15.84 -43.41
N GLU A 565 13.95 -15.97 -44.22
CA GLU A 565 13.64 -14.98 -45.27
C GLU A 565 12.81 -13.78 -44.71
N ASP A 566 11.81 -14.04 -43.86
CA ASP A 566 10.97 -12.99 -43.22
C ASP A 566 11.78 -12.03 -42.31
N GLU A 567 12.79 -12.50 -41.56
CA GLU A 567 13.65 -11.62 -40.74
C GLU A 567 14.57 -10.71 -41.57
N ASN A 568 14.83 -11.02 -42.83
CA ASN A 568 15.65 -10.16 -43.70
C ASN A 568 14.80 -9.06 -44.38
N GLU A 569 13.58 -9.36 -44.84
CA GLU A 569 12.72 -8.36 -45.49
C GLU A 569 12.32 -7.23 -44.52
N LEU A 570 11.94 -7.59 -43.27
CA LEU A 570 11.67 -6.60 -42.19
C LEU A 570 12.89 -5.71 -41.86
N ARG A 571 14.09 -6.24 -42.05
CA ARG A 571 15.34 -5.56 -41.71
C ARG A 571 15.86 -4.64 -42.82
N GLU A 572 15.44 -4.86 -44.07
CA GLU A 572 15.62 -3.87 -45.13
C GLU A 572 14.60 -2.71 -45.00
N GLU A 573 13.35 -2.97 -44.60
CA GLU A 573 12.38 -1.90 -44.27
C GLU A 573 12.87 -0.97 -43.12
N GLU A 574 13.37 -1.53 -41.99
CA GLU A 574 13.92 -0.68 -40.91
C GLU A 574 15.12 0.17 -41.38
N ALA A 575 15.93 -0.34 -42.32
CA ALA A 575 17.10 0.37 -42.84
C ALA A 575 16.72 1.54 -43.76
N GLU A 576 15.73 1.38 -44.64
CA GLU A 576 15.22 2.49 -45.46
C GLU A 576 14.58 3.58 -44.58
N ILE A 577 13.88 3.20 -43.50
CA ILE A 577 13.28 4.14 -42.54
C ILE A 577 14.36 4.93 -41.78
N GLU A 578 15.47 4.32 -41.35
CA GLU A 578 16.59 5.05 -40.74
C GLU A 578 17.30 5.99 -41.74
N GLU A 579 17.46 5.61 -43.02
CA GLU A 579 18.11 6.48 -44.02
C GLU A 579 17.24 7.69 -44.39
N GLU A 580 15.93 7.48 -44.57
CA GLU A 580 14.98 8.57 -44.83
C GLU A 580 14.87 9.52 -43.63
N ALA A 581 14.85 9.00 -42.40
CA ALA A 581 14.90 9.81 -41.19
C ALA A 581 16.21 10.63 -41.07
N ARG A 582 17.34 10.13 -41.59
CA ARG A 582 18.60 10.89 -41.66
C ARG A 582 18.54 12.01 -42.69
N LYS A 583 18.02 11.76 -43.90
CA LYS A 583 17.84 12.78 -44.94
C LYS A 583 16.98 13.95 -44.45
N GLN A 584 15.86 13.66 -43.78
CA GLN A 584 14.98 14.68 -43.21
C GLN A 584 15.61 15.47 -42.04
N ILE A 585 16.73 15.01 -41.47
CA ILE A 585 17.53 15.75 -40.48
C ILE A 585 18.64 16.58 -41.16
N GLU A 586 19.24 16.10 -42.27
CA GLU A 586 20.27 16.85 -43.01
C GLU A 586 19.71 17.97 -43.90
N GLU A 587 18.48 17.86 -44.41
CA GLU A 587 17.82 18.95 -45.16
C GLU A 587 17.14 20.01 -44.26
N GLY A 588 17.23 19.85 -42.93
CA GLY A 588 16.54 20.67 -41.92
C GLY A 588 17.20 22.00 -41.52
N GLU A 589 17.91 22.68 -42.43
CA GLU A 589 18.63 23.92 -42.08
C GLU A 589 17.68 25.14 -42.03
N LEU A 590 17.51 25.76 -40.85
CA LEU A 590 16.71 26.98 -40.67
C LEU A 590 17.60 28.19 -40.33
N ILE A 591 17.96 28.93 -41.38
CA ILE A 591 18.85 30.09 -41.35
C ILE A 591 18.20 31.30 -40.66
N ILE A 592 18.95 31.97 -39.78
CA ILE A 592 18.88 33.43 -39.62
C ILE A 592 20.32 33.97 -39.68
N GLU A 593 20.53 34.98 -40.52
CA GLU A 593 21.84 35.45 -40.97
C GLU A 593 22.66 36.18 -39.90
N SER A 594 23.99 36.23 -40.12
CA SER A 594 24.91 37.06 -39.34
C SER A 594 25.53 38.17 -40.19
N GLU A 595 25.27 39.44 -39.85
CA GLU A 595 26.14 40.56 -40.25
C GLU A 595 26.47 41.47 -39.05
N GLY A 596 27.76 41.76 -38.89
CA GLY A 596 28.22 43.08 -38.47
C GLY A 596 28.01 43.55 -37.03
N LEU A 597 28.73 42.98 -36.04
CA LEU A 597 29.21 43.79 -34.91
C LEU A 597 30.51 43.26 -34.27
N ARG A 598 31.66 43.81 -34.69
CA ARG A 598 32.92 43.69 -33.96
C ARG A 598 32.82 44.44 -32.62
N VAL A 599 33.19 43.78 -31.53
CA VAL A 599 33.68 44.46 -30.31
C VAL A 599 35.08 43.94 -30.01
N SER A 600 36.01 44.87 -29.78
CA SER A 600 37.45 44.61 -29.61
C SER A 600 37.81 44.15 -28.20
N ASN A 601 39.03 43.59 -28.06
CA ASN A 601 39.73 43.30 -26.81
C ASN A 601 39.33 44.19 -25.62
N GLY A 602 38.76 43.58 -24.58
CA GLY A 602 38.46 44.24 -23.31
C GLY A 602 38.29 43.20 -22.20
N SER A 603 39.20 43.20 -21.23
CA SER A 603 39.22 42.21 -20.14
C SER A 603 37.93 42.26 -19.32
N SER A 604 37.11 41.20 -19.39
CA SER A 604 35.85 41.10 -18.66
C SER A 604 35.67 39.71 -18.04
N ILE A 605 35.36 39.70 -16.74
CA ILE A 605 35.21 38.49 -15.92
C ILE A 605 34.04 37.61 -16.39
N GLY A 606 33.06 38.18 -17.11
CA GLY A 606 31.87 37.46 -17.59
C GLY A 606 32.16 36.28 -18.53
N GLY A 607 33.19 36.37 -19.38
CA GLY A 607 33.56 35.27 -20.29
C GLY A 607 34.05 34.03 -19.53
N LEU A 608 34.83 34.23 -18.47
CA LEU A 608 35.34 33.14 -17.63
C LEU A 608 34.20 32.47 -16.85
N VAL A 609 33.24 33.27 -16.35
CA VAL A 609 32.07 32.77 -15.61
C VAL A 609 31.20 31.87 -16.49
N PHE A 610 31.00 32.21 -17.77
CA PHE A 610 30.19 31.39 -18.68
C PHE A 610 30.84 30.02 -18.95
N VAL A 611 32.15 29.99 -19.22
CA VAL A 611 32.91 28.74 -19.40
C VAL A 611 32.88 27.87 -18.14
N LEU A 612 33.07 28.47 -16.95
CA LEU A 612 33.00 27.77 -15.67
C LEU A 612 31.59 27.22 -15.38
N PHE A 613 30.53 27.92 -15.77
CA PHE A 613 29.15 27.48 -15.58
C PHE A 613 28.82 26.25 -16.46
N VAL A 614 29.23 26.27 -17.73
CA VAL A 614 29.10 25.11 -18.63
C VAL A 614 29.90 23.91 -18.12
N ALA A 615 31.16 24.12 -17.69
CA ALA A 615 31.99 23.07 -17.11
C ALA A 615 31.38 22.46 -15.83
N PHE A 616 30.76 23.29 -14.98
CA PHE A 616 30.06 22.83 -13.77
C PHE A 616 28.83 21.96 -14.08
N ILE A 617 28.05 22.31 -15.11
CA ILE A 617 26.91 21.50 -15.56
C ILE A 617 27.39 20.14 -16.08
N VAL A 618 28.41 20.11 -16.94
CA VAL A 618 28.99 18.86 -17.48
C VAL A 618 29.55 17.98 -16.35
N ALA A 619 30.30 18.55 -15.41
CA ALA A 619 30.83 17.82 -14.26
C ALA A 619 29.71 17.26 -13.35
N THR A 620 28.61 18.01 -13.19
CA THR A 620 27.45 17.58 -12.39
C THR A 620 26.68 16.44 -13.08
N PHE A 621 26.55 16.46 -14.41
CA PHE A 621 25.97 15.36 -15.18
C PHE A 621 26.85 14.10 -15.13
N ALA A 622 28.16 14.21 -15.37
CA ALA A 622 29.09 13.09 -15.31
C ALA A 622 29.07 12.39 -13.93
N LYS A 623 29.00 13.17 -12.85
CA LYS A 623 28.92 12.66 -11.47
C LYS A 623 27.59 11.99 -11.12
N LYS A 624 26.54 12.19 -11.93
CA LYS A 624 25.20 11.61 -11.76
C LYS A 624 24.99 10.30 -12.53
N LEU A 625 25.84 10.00 -13.52
CA LEU A 625 25.76 8.80 -14.37
C LEU A 625 26.65 7.64 -13.91
N ASN A 626 27.53 7.86 -12.93
CA ASN A 626 28.39 6.84 -12.30
C ASN A 626 29.20 5.94 -13.28
N LEU A 627 29.64 6.50 -14.41
CA LEU A 627 30.40 5.81 -15.45
C LEU A 627 31.85 5.53 -15.03
N GLY A 628 32.05 4.45 -14.27
CA GLY A 628 33.35 4.02 -13.70
C GLY A 628 34.47 3.61 -14.66
N GLY A 629 34.44 4.04 -15.92
CA GLY A 629 35.45 3.73 -16.95
C GLY A 629 36.04 4.93 -17.71
N ALA A 630 35.48 6.13 -17.56
CA ALA A 630 35.74 7.28 -18.44
C ALA A 630 36.93 8.17 -18.01
N THR A 631 38.12 7.59 -17.79
CA THR A 631 39.35 8.35 -17.46
C THR A 631 40.50 8.19 -18.45
N LYS A 632 40.39 7.30 -19.45
CA LYS A 632 41.46 7.04 -20.43
C LYS A 632 41.64 8.13 -21.50
N ASN A 633 40.60 8.93 -21.78
CA ASN A 633 40.57 9.89 -22.89
C ASN A 633 40.49 11.37 -22.42
N LEU A 634 41.01 11.69 -21.24
CA LEU A 634 41.13 13.08 -20.77
C LEU A 634 42.45 13.70 -21.28
N THR A 635 42.39 14.94 -21.78
CA THR A 635 43.62 15.70 -22.09
C THR A 635 44.43 15.97 -20.81
N PRO A 636 45.76 16.16 -20.91
CA PRO A 636 46.60 16.40 -19.72
C PRO A 636 46.13 17.58 -18.87
N GLU A 637 45.61 18.63 -19.50
CA GLU A 637 45.11 19.85 -18.86
C GLU A 637 43.79 19.60 -18.12
N ALA A 638 42.85 18.85 -18.72
CA ALA A 638 41.61 18.44 -18.07
C ALA A 638 41.89 17.51 -16.87
N LEU A 639 42.86 16.60 -17.00
CA LEU A 639 43.29 15.72 -15.93
C LEU A 639 44.00 16.49 -14.79
N ALA A 640 44.73 17.56 -15.09
CA ALA A 640 45.32 18.45 -14.10
C ALA A 640 44.24 19.25 -13.35
N ALA A 641 43.28 19.85 -14.07
CA ALA A 641 42.15 20.57 -13.48
C ALA A 641 41.30 19.68 -12.56
N TYR A 642 41.02 18.44 -12.97
CA TYR A 642 40.31 17.44 -12.16
C TYR A 642 41.06 17.12 -10.85
N LYS A 643 42.39 16.90 -10.92
CA LYS A 643 43.22 16.63 -9.73
C LYS A 643 43.25 17.83 -8.77
N GLN A 644 43.37 19.04 -9.30
CA GLN A 644 43.37 20.27 -8.49
C GLN A 644 42.03 20.47 -7.77
N ALA A 645 40.90 20.32 -8.48
CA ALA A 645 39.57 20.44 -7.89
C ALA A 645 39.31 19.44 -6.76
N ASN A 646 39.85 18.22 -6.85
CA ASN A 646 39.78 17.23 -5.77
C ASN A 646 40.62 17.64 -4.55
N LEU A 647 41.85 18.14 -4.75
CA LEU A 647 42.72 18.60 -3.66
C LEU A 647 42.12 19.79 -2.90
N ASP A 648 41.50 20.74 -3.60
CA ASP A 648 40.83 21.87 -2.95
C ASP A 648 39.49 21.46 -2.30
N SER A 649 38.81 20.43 -2.82
CA SER A 649 37.64 19.84 -2.14
C SER A 649 37.99 19.11 -0.84
N GLU A 650 39.16 18.47 -0.75
CA GLU A 650 39.66 17.88 0.51
C GLU A 650 40.03 18.97 1.52
N ARG A 651 40.71 20.04 1.08
CA ARG A 651 40.99 21.23 1.91
C ARG A 651 39.74 21.90 2.49
N LEU A 652 38.62 21.88 1.76
CA LEU A 652 37.34 22.42 2.22
C LEU A 652 36.62 21.53 3.25
N LYS A 653 36.92 20.23 3.32
CA LYS A 653 36.43 19.36 4.40
C LYS A 653 37.19 19.63 5.71
N GLY A 654 38.51 19.78 5.64
CA GLY A 654 39.40 20.05 6.80
C GLY A 654 39.28 21.44 7.44
N ARG A 655 38.17 22.15 7.22
CA ARG A 655 37.81 23.43 7.86
C ARG A 655 36.34 23.45 8.31
N ARG A 656 35.81 22.28 8.71
CA ARG A 656 34.44 22.12 9.19
C ARG A 656 34.32 21.27 10.46
N GLU A 657 35.42 21.20 11.20
CA GLU A 657 35.48 20.95 12.65
C GLU A 657 35.73 22.29 13.35
#